data_AF-A0A8B8E2K5-F1
#
_entry.id   AF-A0A8B8E2K5-F1
#
_cell.length_a   1.000
_cell.length_b   1.000
_cell.length_c   1.000
_cell.angle_alpha   90.00
_cell.angle_beta   90.00
_cell.angle_gamma   90.00
#
_symmetry.space_group_name_H-M   'P 1'
#
loop_
_entity.id
_entity.type
_entity.pdbx_description
1 polymer ?
#
loop_
_entity_poly.entity_id
_entity_poly.type
_entity_poly.pdbx_seq_one_letter_code
_entity_poly.pdbx_strand_id
1 'polypeptide(L)'
;MPSQSIEHIMEEITGHNGLQSQSMELNPVNEQQLEVVRQDEYLQEYGLYRTDIVGDGNCLFRAVSFGLYGTEDFHLTLRNLAVDHIEQNLDDFRFYLFDDNANPMSDLEVQRYLTSLSTPGTFAGQESILALSRVLSINILVTIGGDSQNPEVRTLEHNFANSPNMIHLVWTRPGGGHYEAVVENQPSSTASQFRGLPKNTLQEEMSHYQWKSNTDNCKPVKLNSLQNIYKDKISQAQEDDHAYGEKQQDVLNSECPRCKKKFFNKSTMIRHLKSYHQKGNEKKICCSISTCPLTFSNVEALVDHLKSFHGANIEIENLTFDSLDSFEKFKELESMKTNTRFVKHRQSKMNKNGSQSFTLVCHRDGLKRDHLRKGEKYQGKRKANLKGSCKIEKLCPSRMSVSVKADGSVNVRFIKSHTHSTGFEESRFLPMPELVRSEICTMLSLKMPISSILDKIRENVCNRNNRNDLSSMKHYHLLERKTIHNLKKTIVDSSITSHHDDATSTFLKVEELRKELYDPVLIYKQQDIDDPTTGLQKEDFMLALMTKQQLDMFEKFAPVILCMDSTHKTNIYSFKLITLLVLDEFRHGYPVAFCISNRESEDAITVFLNAVKARAPNTVVNVLMTDDDNAGWNAVKSVFGGHIHHFLCHWHVHESWKKKLRQLIKDEKHQAEIYTYLCACLQAKTETFFDAYVQELMTKLQATSPEFLNYFQNYYVNRKENWAKCFRTGEFGNVHTNMFVESFHNQLKTIYFEGKRNRRVDVLVETLLRIEKKLFMNRLRLFQKIQHIPLRD
;
A
#
# COMPACT_ATOMS: atom_id res chain seq x y z
N MET A 1 11.39 72.39 -6.71
CA MET A 1 12.21 72.87 -7.85
C MET A 1 13.25 73.83 -7.30
N PRO A 2 14.53 73.78 -7.72
CA PRO A 2 15.26 72.72 -8.44
C PRO A 2 16.66 72.46 -7.76
N SER A 3 17.30 71.28 -7.81
CA SER A 3 18.17 70.66 -8.85
C SER A 3 19.70 70.82 -8.63
N GLN A 4 20.40 69.66 -8.59
CA GLN A 4 21.75 69.35 -9.11
C GLN A 4 22.97 69.97 -8.36
N SER A 5 24.18 69.37 -8.33
CA SER A 5 24.85 68.45 -9.27
C SER A 5 25.98 67.61 -8.63
N ILE A 6 26.30 66.51 -9.32
CA ILE A 6 27.48 65.63 -9.27
C ILE A 6 28.75 66.41 -9.71
N GLU A 7 29.93 66.09 -9.14
CA GLU A 7 31.32 66.32 -9.63
C GLU A 7 32.27 66.84 -8.51
N HIS A 8 32.84 65.98 -7.63
CA HIS A 8 34.16 66.32 -7.00
C HIS A 8 34.86 65.27 -6.11
N ILE A 9 34.80 63.96 -6.38
CA ILE A 9 35.76 63.05 -5.70
C ILE A 9 36.31 62.02 -6.69
N MET A 10 37.05 62.54 -7.66
CA MET A 10 38.10 61.83 -8.40
C MET A 10 39.26 62.83 -8.56
N GLU A 11 40.22 62.81 -7.64
CA GLU A 11 41.61 63.24 -7.86
C GLU A 11 42.40 62.88 -6.59
N GLU A 12 43.63 62.38 -6.77
CA GLU A 12 44.45 61.61 -5.81
C GLU A 12 44.04 60.12 -5.79
N ILE A 13 44.61 59.24 -6.62
CA ILE A 13 46.03 58.93 -6.71
C ILE A 13 46.27 58.27 -8.09
N THR A 14 46.79 59.02 -9.05
CA THR A 14 47.43 58.47 -10.26
C THR A 14 48.91 58.85 -10.24
N GLY A 15 49.78 57.83 -10.16
CA GLY A 15 51.22 58.00 -10.19
C GLY A 15 51.95 56.77 -10.77
N HIS A 16 52.00 56.73 -12.10
CA HIS A 16 53.12 56.25 -12.95
C HIS A 16 53.65 54.80 -12.78
N ASN A 17 53.43 53.90 -13.75
CA ASN A 17 54.22 53.80 -14.99
C ASN A 17 53.96 52.47 -15.74
N GLY A 18 54.02 52.55 -17.08
CA GLY A 18 53.44 51.62 -18.06
C GLY A 18 53.96 50.18 -18.11
N LEU A 19 53.16 49.31 -18.75
CA LEU A 19 53.58 48.31 -19.74
C LEU A 19 52.37 47.75 -20.52
N GLN A 20 52.48 47.87 -21.84
CA GLN A 20 51.82 47.17 -22.95
C GLN A 20 50.45 46.49 -22.76
N SER A 21 49.53 46.89 -23.64
CA SER A 21 48.32 46.17 -24.03
C SER A 21 48.60 44.70 -24.40
N GLN A 22 48.21 43.79 -23.51
CA GLN A 22 47.80 42.44 -23.88
C GLN A 22 46.37 42.26 -23.38
N SER A 23 45.47 42.02 -24.33
CA SER A 23 44.12 41.50 -24.08
C SER A 23 44.24 40.22 -23.26
N MET A 24 43.93 40.28 -21.97
CA MET A 24 43.65 39.08 -21.18
C MET A 24 42.28 38.57 -21.62
N GLU A 25 42.28 37.58 -22.50
CA GLU A 25 41.15 36.67 -22.67
C GLU A 25 40.81 36.09 -21.29
N LEU A 26 39.62 36.42 -20.80
CA LEU A 26 39.02 35.73 -19.67
C LEU A 26 38.76 34.29 -20.12
N ASN A 27 39.53 33.34 -19.57
CA ASN A 27 39.29 31.92 -19.76
C ASN A 27 37.82 31.60 -19.45
N PRO A 28 37.10 30.86 -20.30
CA PRO A 28 35.72 30.48 -20.04
C PRO A 28 35.68 29.64 -18.76
N VAL A 29 34.93 30.11 -17.76
CA VAL A 29 34.68 29.35 -16.52
C VAL A 29 34.09 28.01 -16.94
N ASN A 30 34.78 26.92 -16.61
CA ASN A 30 34.36 25.57 -16.94
C ASN A 30 33.00 25.31 -16.26
N GLU A 31 31.91 25.21 -17.03
CA GLU A 31 30.54 25.02 -16.51
C GLU A 31 30.45 23.86 -15.51
N GLN A 32 31.34 22.87 -15.63
CA GLN A 32 31.45 21.72 -14.74
C GLN A 32 31.82 22.11 -13.30
N GLN A 33 32.68 23.10 -13.12
CA GLN A 33 33.07 23.59 -11.79
C GLN A 33 31.96 24.41 -11.16
N LEU A 34 31.15 25.09 -11.98
CA LEU A 34 30.09 25.96 -11.50
C LEU A 34 28.91 25.18 -10.90
N GLU A 35 28.56 24.02 -11.47
CA GLU A 35 27.52 23.14 -10.91
C GLU A 35 27.93 22.60 -9.53
N VAL A 36 29.16 22.09 -9.42
CA VAL A 36 29.70 21.56 -8.15
C VAL A 36 29.77 22.66 -7.09
N VAL A 37 30.28 23.84 -7.44
CA VAL A 37 30.38 24.98 -6.51
C VAL A 37 29.02 25.38 -5.97
N ARG A 38 27.99 25.52 -6.82
CA ARG A 38 26.64 25.88 -6.38
C ARG A 38 26.02 24.81 -5.49
N GLN A 39 26.22 23.54 -5.82
CA GLN A 39 25.74 22.43 -4.99
C GLN A 39 26.43 22.41 -3.62
N ASP A 40 27.74 22.65 -3.59
CA ASP A 40 28.50 22.65 -2.36
C ASP A 40 28.16 23.87 -1.48
N GLU A 41 27.94 25.05 -2.07
CA GLU A 41 27.41 26.24 -1.38
C GLU A 41 26.05 25.92 -0.73
N TYR A 42 25.13 25.32 -1.49
CA TYR A 42 23.83 24.90 -0.97
C TYR A 42 23.96 23.87 0.16
N LEU A 43 24.83 22.86 0.04
CA LEU A 43 25.05 21.87 1.10
C LEU A 43 25.64 22.50 2.36
N GLN A 44 26.56 23.47 2.21
CA GLN A 44 27.20 24.18 3.33
C GLN A 44 26.20 25.00 4.15
N GLU A 45 25.15 25.55 3.55
CA GLU A 45 24.07 26.25 4.28
C GLU A 45 23.41 25.36 5.35
N TYR A 46 23.44 24.03 5.16
CA TYR A 46 22.90 23.03 6.08
C TYR A 46 23.98 22.29 6.88
N GLY A 47 25.25 22.72 6.80
CA GLY A 47 26.38 22.06 7.47
C GLY A 47 26.75 20.70 6.86
N LEU A 48 26.43 20.49 5.59
CA LEU A 48 26.66 19.24 4.86
C LEU A 48 27.80 19.38 3.86
N TYR A 49 28.48 18.27 3.58
CA TYR A 49 29.64 18.25 2.70
C TYR A 49 29.67 17.04 1.77
N ARG A 50 30.06 17.26 0.52
CA ARG A 50 30.33 16.20 -0.47
C ARG A 50 31.54 15.37 -0.07
N THR A 51 31.48 14.06 -0.32
CA THR A 51 32.58 13.11 -0.21
C THR A 51 32.80 12.44 -1.56
N ASP A 52 34.04 12.48 -2.04
CA ASP A 52 34.42 11.88 -3.32
C ASP A 52 34.17 10.36 -3.30
N ILE A 53 33.48 9.88 -4.32
CA ILE A 53 33.23 8.46 -4.59
C ILE A 53 33.94 8.08 -5.88
N VAL A 54 34.38 6.82 -6.00
CA VAL A 54 35.01 6.36 -7.24
C VAL A 54 34.05 6.55 -8.44
N GLY A 55 34.50 7.36 -9.41
CA GLY A 55 33.80 7.68 -10.66
C GLY A 55 33.78 6.54 -11.68
N ASP A 56 33.19 5.41 -11.31
CA ASP A 56 32.88 4.28 -12.21
C ASP A 56 31.36 4.11 -12.37
N GLY A 57 30.92 3.19 -13.21
CA GLY A 57 29.48 2.88 -13.33
C GLY A 57 28.88 2.20 -12.09
N ASN A 58 29.63 2.06 -10.99
CA ASN A 58 29.12 1.64 -9.68
C ASN A 58 28.90 2.82 -8.71
N CYS A 59 29.19 4.06 -9.10
CA CYS A 59 29.14 5.23 -8.23
C CYS A 59 27.88 5.34 -7.39
N LEU A 60 26.70 5.06 -7.94
CA LEU A 60 25.45 5.04 -7.17
C LEU A 60 25.51 4.06 -5.97
N PHE A 61 25.86 2.80 -6.24
CA PHE A 61 25.90 1.77 -5.20
C PHE A 61 27.04 1.99 -4.21
N ARG A 62 28.15 2.60 -4.66
CA ARG A 62 29.28 3.00 -3.82
C ARG A 62 28.88 4.14 -2.88
N ALA A 63 28.20 5.17 -3.39
CA ALA A 63 27.72 6.29 -2.60
C ALA A 63 26.67 5.83 -1.56
N VAL A 64 25.76 4.92 -1.93
CA VAL A 64 24.82 4.30 -0.97
C VAL A 64 25.56 3.42 0.05
N SER A 65 26.55 2.65 -0.38
CA SER A 65 27.40 1.85 0.53
C SER A 65 28.09 2.76 1.54
N PHE A 66 28.64 3.88 1.09
CA PHE A 66 29.32 4.84 1.95
C PHE A 66 28.35 5.48 2.95
N GLY A 67 27.17 5.93 2.50
CA GLY A 67 26.15 6.49 3.39
C GLY A 67 25.64 5.51 4.45
N LEU A 68 25.65 4.20 4.18
CA LEU A 68 25.18 3.17 5.11
C LEU A 68 26.26 2.58 6.02
N TYR A 69 27.48 2.43 5.49
CA TYR A 69 28.54 1.63 6.09
C TYR A 69 29.85 2.39 6.29
N GLY A 70 29.95 3.64 5.80
CA GLY A 70 31.20 4.42 5.81
C GLY A 70 32.30 3.88 4.89
N THR A 71 31.97 2.93 4.00
CA THR A 71 32.88 2.34 3.02
C THR A 71 32.13 2.08 1.70
N GLU A 72 32.84 2.09 0.57
CA GLU A 72 32.29 1.74 -0.74
C GLU A 72 32.18 0.24 -0.99
N ASP A 73 32.79 -0.61 -0.15
CA ASP A 73 33.06 -2.03 -0.44
C ASP A 73 31.81 -2.91 -0.70
N PHE A 74 30.64 -2.50 -0.20
CA PHE A 74 29.40 -3.29 -0.34
C PHE A 74 28.61 -2.98 -1.62
N HIS A 75 29.18 -2.19 -2.55
CA HIS A 75 28.49 -1.73 -3.76
C HIS A 75 27.97 -2.88 -4.65
N LEU A 76 28.70 -3.99 -4.80
CA LEU A 76 28.24 -5.16 -5.58
C LEU A 76 27.05 -5.86 -4.91
N THR A 77 27.09 -5.95 -3.60
CA THR A 77 26.01 -6.56 -2.82
C THR A 77 24.73 -5.74 -2.90
N LEU A 78 24.86 -4.41 -2.81
CA LEU A 78 23.74 -3.49 -2.98
C LEU A 78 23.18 -3.50 -4.41
N ARG A 79 24.05 -3.62 -5.43
CA ARG A 79 23.62 -3.79 -6.83
C ARG A 79 22.72 -5.00 -7.01
N ASN A 80 23.18 -6.17 -6.57
CA ASN A 80 22.39 -7.40 -6.68
C ASN A 80 21.07 -7.29 -5.91
N LEU A 81 21.10 -6.72 -4.71
CA LEU A 81 19.91 -6.51 -3.89
C LEU A 81 18.87 -5.59 -4.58
N ALA A 82 19.33 -4.55 -5.27
CA ALA A 82 18.48 -3.66 -6.04
C ALA A 82 17.84 -4.39 -7.23
N VAL A 83 18.65 -5.10 -8.03
CA VAL A 83 18.19 -5.85 -9.21
C VAL A 83 17.18 -6.93 -8.82
N ASP A 84 17.47 -7.72 -7.79
CA ASP A 84 16.56 -8.77 -7.29
C ASP A 84 15.20 -8.19 -6.88
N HIS A 85 15.21 -7.01 -6.25
CA HIS A 85 13.97 -6.36 -5.82
C HIS A 85 13.18 -5.77 -6.97
N ILE A 86 13.86 -5.18 -7.97
CA ILE A 86 13.23 -4.69 -9.19
C ILE A 86 12.58 -5.88 -9.93
N GLU A 87 13.29 -7.00 -10.07
CA GLU A 87 12.78 -8.21 -10.73
C GLU A 87 11.56 -8.80 -10.02
N GLN A 88 11.58 -8.85 -8.68
CA GLN A 88 10.47 -9.41 -7.90
C GLN A 88 9.22 -8.50 -7.86
N ASN A 89 9.37 -7.21 -8.16
CA ASN A 89 8.30 -6.22 -8.10
C ASN A 89 8.17 -5.45 -9.42
N LEU A 90 8.44 -6.12 -10.55
CA LEU A 90 8.51 -5.48 -11.88
C LEU A 90 7.35 -4.54 -12.19
N ASP A 91 6.12 -4.92 -11.82
CA ASP A 91 4.92 -4.11 -12.02
C ASP A 91 5.00 -2.71 -11.38
N ASP A 92 5.70 -2.59 -10.24
CA ASP A 92 5.90 -1.33 -9.52
C ASP A 92 7.07 -0.50 -10.09
N PHE A 93 7.98 -1.15 -10.84
CA PHE A 93 9.15 -0.52 -11.45
C PHE A 93 8.98 -0.24 -12.94
N ARG A 94 7.95 -0.78 -13.62
CA ARG A 94 7.73 -0.56 -15.07
C ARG A 94 7.70 0.90 -15.47
N PHE A 95 7.24 1.80 -14.60
CA PHE A 95 7.18 3.23 -14.86
C PHE A 95 8.57 3.90 -14.85
N TYR A 96 9.64 3.20 -14.47
CA TYR A 96 11.01 3.71 -14.47
C TYR A 96 11.89 3.02 -15.52
N LEU A 97 11.37 1.99 -16.20
CA LEU A 97 12.11 1.17 -17.17
C LEU A 97 11.74 1.60 -18.58
N PHE A 98 12.50 2.56 -19.11
CA PHE A 98 12.34 3.07 -20.47
C PHE A 98 13.59 2.80 -21.30
N ASP A 99 13.39 2.51 -22.59
CA ASP A 99 14.48 2.47 -23.56
C ASP A 99 15.13 3.86 -23.76
N ASP A 100 16.20 3.93 -24.55
CA ASP A 100 16.91 5.18 -24.87
C ASP A 100 16.01 6.24 -25.56
N ASN A 101 14.82 5.83 -26.04
CA ASN A 101 13.81 6.68 -26.68
C ASN A 101 12.66 7.05 -25.72
N ALA A 102 12.82 6.80 -24.42
CA ALA A 102 11.83 7.02 -23.37
C ALA A 102 10.50 6.25 -23.58
N ASN A 103 10.53 5.09 -24.25
CA ASN A 103 9.37 4.18 -24.36
C ASN A 103 9.44 3.10 -23.28
N PRO A 104 8.29 2.66 -22.72
CA PRO A 104 8.29 1.57 -21.74
C PRO A 104 8.89 0.31 -22.36
N MET A 105 9.91 -0.26 -21.71
CA MET A 105 10.57 -1.48 -22.15
C MET A 105 9.57 -2.65 -22.21
N SER A 106 9.65 -3.46 -23.28
CA SER A 106 8.95 -4.75 -23.37
C SER A 106 9.49 -5.75 -22.33
N ASP A 107 8.77 -6.83 -22.06
CA ASP A 107 9.21 -7.83 -21.06
C ASP A 107 10.57 -8.43 -21.38
N LEU A 108 10.87 -8.61 -22.68
CA LEU A 108 12.16 -9.12 -23.13
C LEU A 108 13.28 -8.08 -22.95
N GLU A 109 12.99 -6.80 -23.20
CA GLU A 109 13.94 -5.70 -23.00
C GLU A 109 14.19 -5.44 -21.53
N VAL A 110 13.17 -5.53 -20.69
CA VAL A 110 13.29 -5.45 -19.23
C VAL A 110 14.22 -6.56 -18.72
N GLN A 111 14.05 -7.80 -19.19
CA GLN A 111 14.95 -8.90 -18.81
C GLN A 111 16.40 -8.64 -19.25
N ARG A 112 16.60 -8.12 -20.47
CA ARG A 112 17.93 -7.74 -20.97
C ARG A 112 18.54 -6.58 -20.18
N TYR A 113 17.73 -5.58 -19.84
CA TYR A 113 18.13 -4.44 -19.03
C TYR A 113 18.53 -4.86 -17.61
N LEU A 114 17.74 -5.71 -16.94
CA LEU A 114 18.08 -6.22 -15.60
C LEU A 114 19.33 -7.09 -15.63
N THR A 115 19.52 -7.89 -16.68
CA THR A 115 20.77 -8.63 -16.90
C THR A 115 21.95 -7.67 -17.03
N SER A 116 21.80 -6.59 -17.80
CA SER A 116 22.82 -5.54 -17.92
C SER A 116 23.08 -4.82 -16.60
N LEU A 117 22.03 -4.44 -15.86
CA LEU A 117 22.11 -3.73 -14.58
C LEU A 117 22.76 -4.59 -13.48
N SER A 118 22.59 -5.92 -13.55
CA SER A 118 23.28 -6.87 -12.67
C SER A 118 24.79 -6.94 -12.90
N THR A 119 25.27 -6.51 -14.07
CA THR A 119 26.69 -6.53 -14.41
C THR A 119 27.43 -5.41 -13.67
N PRO A 120 28.53 -5.71 -12.96
CA PRO A 120 29.36 -4.68 -12.32
C PRO A 120 29.84 -3.63 -13.31
N GLY A 121 29.75 -2.35 -12.93
CA GLY A 121 30.15 -1.22 -13.77
C GLY A 121 29.08 -0.70 -14.72
N THR A 122 27.87 -1.28 -14.75
CA THR A 122 26.73 -0.69 -15.48
C THR A 122 26.12 0.45 -14.69
N PHE A 123 25.95 1.62 -15.31
CA PHE A 123 25.30 2.78 -14.69
C PHE A 123 23.89 2.45 -14.21
N ALA A 124 23.53 3.01 -13.06
CA ALA A 124 22.26 2.80 -12.40
C ALA A 124 21.61 4.15 -12.09
N GLY A 125 20.29 4.16 -12.09
CA GLY A 125 19.48 5.36 -12.02
C GLY A 125 18.47 5.35 -10.87
N GLN A 126 17.38 6.07 -11.10
CA GLN A 126 16.33 6.30 -10.10
C GLN A 126 15.62 5.01 -9.69
N GLU A 127 15.50 4.03 -10.59
CA GLU A 127 14.94 2.71 -10.31
C GLU A 127 15.74 1.98 -9.21
N SER A 128 17.06 2.09 -9.26
CA SER A 128 17.97 1.49 -8.29
C SER A 128 17.92 2.21 -6.94
N ILE A 129 17.79 3.55 -6.94
CA ILE A 129 17.57 4.35 -5.71
C ILE A 129 16.26 3.95 -5.03
N LEU A 130 15.18 3.83 -5.81
CA LEU A 130 13.87 3.42 -5.31
C LEU A 130 13.90 2.00 -4.75
N ALA A 131 14.56 1.08 -5.45
CA ALA A 131 14.71 -0.30 -5.00
C ALA A 131 15.47 -0.38 -3.68
N LEU A 132 16.62 0.30 -3.56
CA LEU A 132 17.42 0.32 -2.33
C LEU A 132 16.67 0.98 -1.17
N SER A 133 16.00 2.10 -1.41
CA SER A 133 15.18 2.77 -0.39
C SER A 133 14.11 1.83 0.18
N ARG A 134 13.43 1.05 -0.69
CA ARG A 134 12.39 0.09 -0.29
C ARG A 134 12.96 -1.13 0.43
N VAL A 135 13.97 -1.79 -0.14
CA VAL A 135 14.52 -3.04 0.43
C VAL A 135 15.20 -2.79 1.76
N LEU A 136 15.95 -1.69 1.87
CA LEU A 136 16.70 -1.36 3.08
C LEU A 136 15.85 -0.57 4.07
N SER A 137 14.65 -0.13 3.67
CA SER A 137 13.77 0.71 4.49
C SER A 137 14.50 1.97 5.00
N ILE A 138 15.13 2.69 4.08
CA ILE A 138 15.87 3.93 4.33
C ILE A 138 15.35 5.06 3.44
N ASN A 139 15.47 6.31 3.88
CA ASN A 139 15.22 7.47 3.03
C ASN A 139 16.52 7.87 2.32
N ILE A 140 16.43 8.17 1.02
CA ILE A 140 17.59 8.61 0.22
C ILE A 140 17.33 10.02 -0.28
N LEU A 141 18.07 10.98 0.24
CA LEU A 141 18.05 12.36 -0.21
C LEU A 141 19.01 12.51 -1.39
N VAL A 142 18.63 13.21 -2.46
CA VAL A 142 19.51 13.45 -3.61
C VAL A 142 19.51 14.93 -3.96
N THR A 143 20.63 15.62 -3.76
CA THR A 143 20.82 17.00 -4.21
C THR A 143 21.18 17.03 -5.70
N ILE A 144 20.48 17.87 -6.45
CA ILE A 144 20.64 18.06 -7.91
C ILE A 144 20.55 19.55 -8.26
N GLY A 145 20.93 19.89 -9.49
CA GLY A 145 20.83 21.26 -10.02
C GLY A 145 22.10 22.07 -9.81
N GLY A 146 22.09 23.34 -10.19
CA GLY A 146 23.29 24.19 -10.29
C GLY A 146 23.92 24.24 -11.69
N ASP A 147 23.39 23.47 -12.66
CA ASP A 147 23.84 23.44 -14.05
C ASP A 147 23.20 24.55 -14.91
N SER A 148 23.65 24.74 -16.15
CA SER A 148 23.14 25.79 -17.05
C SER A 148 21.68 25.58 -17.49
N GLN A 149 21.17 24.34 -17.43
CA GLN A 149 19.78 24.00 -17.73
C GLN A 149 18.87 24.08 -16.50
N ASN A 150 19.42 23.87 -15.29
CA ASN A 150 18.75 23.89 -14.00
C ASN A 150 19.61 24.67 -12.99
N PRO A 151 19.60 26.02 -13.03
CA PRO A 151 20.50 26.83 -12.21
C PRO A 151 20.17 26.77 -10.71
N GLU A 152 18.96 26.39 -10.34
CA GLU A 152 18.52 26.21 -8.95
C GLU A 152 18.96 24.85 -8.39
N VAL A 153 19.63 24.86 -7.24
CA VAL A 153 20.00 23.65 -6.50
C VAL A 153 18.87 23.25 -5.56
N ARG A 154 18.51 21.96 -5.54
CA ARG A 154 17.45 21.43 -4.68
C ARG A 154 17.75 20.00 -4.23
N THR A 155 17.22 19.62 -3.06
CA THR A 155 17.27 18.26 -2.54
C THR A 155 15.95 17.53 -2.80
N LEU A 156 16.01 16.40 -3.50
CA LEU A 156 14.87 15.50 -3.70
C LEU A 156 14.80 14.48 -2.58
N GLU A 157 13.64 14.37 -1.92
CA GLU A 157 13.39 13.38 -0.88
C GLU A 157 12.77 12.11 -1.46
N HIS A 158 13.47 10.98 -1.42
CA HIS A 158 12.92 9.66 -1.74
C HIS A 158 12.39 9.01 -0.45
N ASN A 159 11.21 9.43 -0.01
CA ASN A 159 10.59 9.01 1.25
C ASN A 159 9.56 7.90 1.02
N PHE A 160 10.00 6.65 1.08
CA PHE A 160 9.16 5.48 0.78
C PHE A 160 8.89 4.56 1.97
N ALA A 161 9.56 4.76 3.12
CA ALA A 161 9.52 3.79 4.23
C ALA A 161 9.06 4.35 5.59
N ASN A 162 8.82 5.65 5.75
CA ASN A 162 8.51 6.25 7.07
C ASN A 162 9.57 5.86 8.13
N SER A 163 10.83 5.78 7.68
CA SER A 163 11.98 5.32 8.46
C SER A 163 12.75 6.52 9.03
N PRO A 164 13.27 6.45 10.27
CA PRO A 164 14.14 7.50 10.81
C PRO A 164 15.54 7.49 10.19
N ASN A 165 15.92 6.43 9.47
CA ASN A 165 17.24 6.29 8.87
C ASN A 165 17.25 6.92 7.47
N MET A 166 18.10 7.93 7.30
CA MET A 166 18.30 8.62 6.02
C MET A 166 19.76 8.68 5.63
N ILE A 167 20.01 8.65 4.33
CA ILE A 167 21.32 8.92 3.73
C ILE A 167 21.14 10.01 2.68
N HIS A 168 22.21 10.78 2.42
CA HIS A 168 22.18 11.90 1.48
C HIS A 168 23.25 11.71 0.43
N LEU A 169 22.85 11.83 -0.83
CA LEU A 169 23.67 11.77 -2.02
C LEU A 169 23.61 13.10 -2.77
N VAL A 170 24.61 13.36 -3.61
CA VAL A 170 24.58 14.45 -4.58
C VAL A 170 24.86 13.89 -5.96
N TRP A 171 24.14 14.38 -6.97
CA TRP A 171 24.31 13.94 -8.35
C TRP A 171 24.78 15.11 -9.22
N THR A 172 25.80 14.86 -10.02
CA THR A 172 26.38 15.84 -10.95
C THR A 172 26.27 15.36 -12.39
N ARG A 173 25.95 16.28 -13.31
CA ARG A 173 25.75 15.98 -14.73
C ARG A 173 27.04 15.69 -15.54
N PRO A 174 28.21 16.33 -15.28
CA PRO A 174 29.39 16.17 -16.12
C PRO A 174 29.86 14.71 -16.23
N GLY A 175 30.26 14.28 -17.44
CA GLY A 175 30.78 12.93 -17.68
C GLY A 175 29.74 11.82 -17.82
N GLY A 176 28.45 12.16 -17.96
CA GLY A 176 27.36 11.19 -18.12
C GLY A 176 26.58 10.88 -16.84
N GLY A 177 26.83 11.62 -15.76
CA GLY A 177 26.17 11.47 -14.47
C GLY A 177 27.07 10.76 -13.43
N HIS A 178 27.24 11.38 -12.27
CA HIS A 178 28.02 10.80 -11.16
C HIS A 178 27.33 11.05 -9.81
N TYR A 179 27.27 10.02 -8.97
CA TYR A 179 26.74 10.08 -7.61
C TYR A 179 27.86 10.09 -6.58
N GLU A 180 27.77 11.01 -5.64
CA GLU A 180 28.68 11.15 -4.50
C GLU A 180 27.90 11.14 -3.18
N ALA A 181 28.58 10.81 -2.08
CA ALA A 181 27.96 10.79 -0.76
C ALA A 181 28.02 12.19 -0.12
N VAL A 182 27.06 12.48 0.76
CA VAL A 182 27.00 13.72 1.53
C VAL A 182 27.03 13.39 3.04
N VAL A 183 27.85 14.11 3.80
CA VAL A 183 28.10 13.88 5.24
C VAL A 183 27.99 15.17 6.06
N GLU A 184 27.69 15.03 7.36
CA GLU A 184 27.47 16.16 8.30
C GLU A 184 28.76 16.76 8.88
N ASN A 185 29.94 16.13 8.71
CA ASN A 185 31.21 16.64 9.22
C ASN A 185 32.36 16.37 8.25
N GLN A 186 33.15 17.40 7.93
CA GLN A 186 34.43 17.24 7.25
C GLN A 186 35.46 16.59 8.20
N PRO A 187 36.08 15.45 7.86
CA PRO A 187 37.37 15.11 8.44
C PRO A 187 38.37 16.20 8.00
N SER A 188 39.13 16.74 8.93
CA SER A 188 40.11 17.82 8.72
C SER A 188 41.35 17.40 7.91
N SER A 189 41.21 16.55 6.89
CA SER A 189 42.30 16.04 6.05
C SER A 189 42.04 16.08 4.54
N THR A 190 41.04 16.83 4.05
CA THR A 190 40.76 16.98 2.61
C THR A 190 40.82 18.42 2.10
N ALA A 191 41.42 19.34 2.88
CA ALA A 191 41.79 20.66 2.41
C ALA A 191 43.13 20.63 1.63
N SER A 192 43.10 20.10 0.40
CA SER A 192 44.06 20.22 -0.74
C SER A 192 43.85 19.01 -1.65
N GLN A 193 43.70 19.05 -2.98
CA GLN A 193 43.93 20.04 -4.03
C GLN A 193 43.29 19.55 -5.35
N PHE A 194 43.09 20.49 -6.28
CA PHE A 194 42.88 20.35 -7.72
C PHE A 194 43.43 19.06 -8.39
N ARG A 195 42.67 18.52 -9.36
CA ARG A 195 43.00 17.37 -10.23
C ARG A 195 44.35 17.54 -10.97
N GLY A 196 45.23 16.53 -10.90
CA GLY A 196 46.35 16.32 -11.85
C GLY A 196 47.40 15.25 -11.46
N LEU A 197 47.39 14.10 -12.19
CA LEU A 197 48.48 13.10 -12.40
C LEU A 197 48.95 12.16 -11.22
N PRO A 198 49.62 11.01 -11.50
CA PRO A 198 49.14 9.67 -11.07
C PRO A 198 49.81 9.00 -9.85
N LYS A 199 49.13 7.92 -9.43
CA LYS A 199 49.30 6.96 -8.31
C LYS A 199 50.72 6.55 -7.87
N ASN A 200 50.88 6.41 -6.54
CA ASN A 200 51.37 5.24 -5.75
C ASN A 200 51.78 5.79 -4.35
N THR A 201 51.49 5.19 -3.20
CA THR A 201 51.80 3.83 -2.75
C THR A 201 51.05 3.54 -1.43
N LEU A 202 50.78 2.25 -1.22
CA LEU A 202 50.20 1.55 -0.06
C LEU A 202 50.28 2.23 1.33
N GLN A 203 49.10 2.40 1.93
CA GLN A 203 48.61 1.63 3.08
C GLN A 203 49.66 1.24 4.15
N GLU A 204 49.66 1.96 5.28
CA GLU A 204 49.68 1.45 6.65
C GLU A 204 49.70 2.66 7.64
N GLU A 205 49.12 2.47 8.83
CA GLU A 205 49.05 3.42 9.96
C GLU A 205 47.94 4.48 9.98
N MET A 206 46.66 4.09 10.15
CA MET A 206 45.71 4.85 10.99
C MET A 206 44.69 3.92 11.67
N SER A 207 45.16 2.83 12.27
CA SER A 207 44.37 1.88 13.06
C SER A 207 43.79 2.43 14.36
N HIS A 208 43.92 3.73 14.67
CA HIS A 208 43.40 4.29 15.91
C HIS A 208 42.88 5.72 15.77
N TYR A 209 41.66 5.87 15.23
CA TYR A 209 40.81 7.03 15.53
C TYR A 209 39.33 6.65 15.48
N GLN A 210 38.65 6.68 16.64
CA GLN A 210 37.23 6.40 16.77
C GLN A 210 36.45 7.72 16.80
N TRP A 211 35.61 7.95 15.79
CA TRP A 211 34.65 9.04 15.78
C TRP A 211 33.29 8.56 16.33
N LYS A 212 32.76 9.28 17.33
CA LYS A 212 31.53 8.93 18.05
C LYS A 212 30.30 9.55 17.36
N SER A 213 29.54 8.71 16.64
CA SER A 213 28.13 8.96 16.36
C SER A 213 27.27 8.32 17.47
N ASN A 214 26.15 8.96 17.81
CA ASN A 214 25.24 8.47 18.85
C ASN A 214 24.68 7.08 18.46
N THR A 215 24.87 6.09 19.33
CA THR A 215 24.95 4.65 19.00
C THR A 215 23.63 3.89 18.79
N ASP A 216 22.49 4.54 18.53
CA ASP A 216 21.19 3.84 18.47
C ASP A 216 20.58 3.65 17.07
N ASN A 217 21.01 4.37 16.03
CA ASN A 217 20.34 4.33 14.71
C ASN A 217 21.14 3.74 13.53
N CYS A 218 22.43 3.47 13.68
CA CYS A 218 23.23 2.79 12.64
C CYS A 218 23.69 1.43 13.14
N LYS A 219 22.90 0.38 12.88
CA LYS A 219 23.36 -1.01 12.96
C LYS A 219 23.43 -1.60 11.55
N PRO A 220 24.56 -2.22 11.15
CA PRO A 220 24.68 -2.83 9.83
C PRO A 220 23.69 -3.99 9.67
N VAL A 221 23.00 -4.01 8.53
CA VAL A 221 22.04 -5.06 8.15
C VAL A 221 22.81 -6.35 7.86
N LYS A 222 22.47 -7.45 8.57
CA LYS A 222 23.07 -8.77 8.32
C LYS A 222 22.46 -9.41 7.07
N LEU A 223 23.25 -9.49 6.01
CA LEU A 223 22.88 -9.92 4.67
C LEU A 223 22.58 -11.43 4.48
N ASN A 224 22.74 -12.26 5.52
CA ASN A 224 22.57 -13.72 5.41
C ASN A 224 21.10 -14.21 5.46
N SER A 225 20.12 -13.31 5.38
CA SER A 225 18.70 -13.64 5.63
C SER A 225 17.86 -13.88 4.36
N LEU A 226 18.43 -13.72 3.16
CA LEU A 226 17.66 -13.61 1.90
C LEU A 226 17.63 -14.88 1.02
N GLN A 227 18.31 -15.97 1.38
CA GLN A 227 18.45 -17.13 0.48
C GLN A 227 17.30 -18.16 0.46
N ASN A 228 16.21 -18.00 1.23
CA ASN A 228 15.21 -19.08 1.40
C ASN A 228 13.81 -18.82 0.80
N ILE A 229 13.65 -17.89 -0.13
CA ILE A 229 12.31 -17.51 -0.67
C ILE A 229 11.95 -18.22 -2.00
N TYR A 230 12.90 -18.90 -2.66
CA TYR A 230 12.75 -19.34 -4.06
C TYR A 230 12.25 -20.78 -4.34
N LYS A 231 11.45 -21.43 -3.47
CA LYS A 231 11.01 -22.82 -3.74
C LYS A 231 9.51 -23.16 -3.75
N ASP A 232 8.60 -22.29 -3.33
CA ASP A 232 7.21 -22.72 -3.06
C ASP A 232 6.11 -22.12 -3.97
N LYS A 233 6.42 -21.64 -5.18
CA LYS A 233 5.41 -21.02 -6.08
C LYS A 233 5.29 -21.60 -7.50
N ILE A 234 5.60 -22.88 -7.71
CA ILE A 234 5.26 -23.63 -8.95
C ILE A 234 4.37 -24.83 -8.60
N SER A 235 3.19 -24.60 -8.01
CA SER A 235 2.16 -25.64 -7.80
C SER A 235 0.86 -25.02 -7.30
N GLN A 236 0.15 -24.25 -8.13
CA GLN A 236 -1.30 -23.99 -7.99
C GLN A 236 -1.81 -23.15 -9.17
N ALA A 237 -1.87 -23.77 -10.34
CA ALA A 237 -2.78 -23.41 -11.42
C ALA A 237 -3.32 -24.73 -11.98
N GLN A 238 -4.62 -24.79 -12.31
CA GLN A 238 -5.48 -25.97 -12.60
C GLN A 238 -6.16 -26.49 -11.32
N GLU A 239 -7.48 -26.57 -11.15
CA GLU A 239 -8.71 -26.42 -11.95
C GLU A 239 -9.82 -26.14 -10.90
N ASP A 240 -10.92 -25.46 -11.26
CA ASP A 240 -12.27 -25.74 -10.70
C ASP A 240 -13.32 -24.89 -11.44
N ASP A 241 -14.00 -25.54 -12.39
CA ASP A 241 -15.18 -25.06 -13.12
C ASP A 241 -16.39 -25.93 -12.73
N HIS A 242 -17.53 -25.26 -12.49
CA HIS A 242 -18.93 -25.76 -12.56
C HIS A 242 -19.41 -26.90 -11.62
N ALA A 243 -20.66 -27.05 -11.20
CA ALA A 243 -21.93 -26.32 -11.24
C ALA A 243 -22.90 -26.98 -10.22
N TYR A 244 -23.96 -26.25 -9.84
CA TYR A 244 -25.06 -26.70 -8.98
C TYR A 244 -25.99 -27.72 -9.67
N GLY A 245 -26.50 -28.70 -8.90
CA GLY A 245 -27.56 -29.60 -9.33
C GLY A 245 -28.33 -30.19 -8.15
N GLU A 246 -29.61 -29.84 -8.04
CA GLU A 246 -30.62 -30.44 -7.15
C GLU A 246 -30.86 -31.92 -7.48
N LYS A 247 -31.11 -32.77 -6.46
CA LYS A 247 -31.92 -33.99 -6.63
C LYS A 247 -32.77 -34.33 -5.40
N GLN A 248 -33.97 -34.80 -5.75
CA GLN A 248 -35.18 -35.04 -4.99
C GLN A 248 -35.09 -36.13 -3.91
N GLN A 249 -36.02 -36.04 -2.95
CA GLN A 249 -36.30 -37.00 -1.89
C GLN A 249 -37.03 -38.24 -2.44
N ASP A 250 -36.50 -39.43 -2.17
CA ASP A 250 -37.26 -40.69 -2.18
C ASP A 250 -37.26 -41.32 -0.79
N VAL A 251 -38.46 -41.61 -0.27
CA VAL A 251 -38.70 -42.23 1.04
C VAL A 251 -38.68 -43.74 0.89
N LEU A 252 -37.66 -44.41 1.45
CA LEU A 252 -37.57 -45.87 1.54
C LEU A 252 -37.69 -46.34 3.00
N ASN A 253 -38.91 -46.76 3.38
CA ASN A 253 -39.20 -47.44 4.65
C ASN A 253 -38.44 -48.77 4.74
N SER A 254 -37.54 -48.91 5.71
CA SER A 254 -36.68 -50.09 5.89
C SER A 254 -37.09 -50.88 7.13
N GLU A 255 -37.45 -52.16 6.99
CA GLU A 255 -37.73 -53.06 8.13
C GLU A 255 -36.47 -53.73 8.68
N CYS A 256 -36.39 -53.92 10.00
CA CYS A 256 -35.32 -54.72 10.61
C CYS A 256 -35.51 -56.21 10.29
N PRO A 257 -34.53 -56.89 9.68
CA PRO A 257 -34.65 -58.29 9.29
C PRO A 257 -34.68 -59.28 10.48
N ARG A 258 -34.38 -58.84 11.72
CA ARG A 258 -34.36 -59.72 12.91
C ARG A 258 -35.56 -59.58 13.85
N CYS A 259 -36.10 -58.37 14.01
CA CYS A 259 -37.26 -58.15 14.88
C CYS A 259 -38.45 -57.49 14.17
N LYS A 260 -38.36 -57.31 12.85
CA LYS A 260 -39.42 -56.74 11.98
C LYS A 260 -39.88 -55.32 12.35
N LYS A 261 -39.14 -54.61 13.20
CA LYS A 261 -39.43 -53.21 13.56
C LYS A 261 -39.17 -52.30 12.35
N LYS A 262 -40.13 -51.43 12.00
CA LYS A 262 -40.07 -50.51 10.86
C LYS A 262 -39.27 -49.25 11.20
N PHE A 263 -38.43 -48.79 10.27
CA PHE A 263 -37.60 -47.60 10.42
C PHE A 263 -37.71 -46.69 9.18
N PHE A 264 -37.73 -45.39 9.44
CA PHE A 264 -37.93 -44.36 8.43
C PHE A 264 -36.76 -44.21 7.44
N ASN A 265 -35.56 -44.67 7.82
CA ASN A 265 -34.41 -44.70 6.93
C ASN A 265 -33.48 -45.88 7.26
N LYS A 266 -32.69 -46.31 6.26
CA LYS A 266 -31.78 -47.46 6.36
C LYS A 266 -30.73 -47.29 7.48
N SER A 267 -30.28 -46.06 7.72
CA SER A 267 -29.29 -45.70 8.74
C SER A 267 -29.79 -45.97 10.17
N THR A 268 -31.06 -45.69 10.45
CA THR A 268 -31.68 -45.95 11.77
C THR A 268 -31.96 -47.43 12.00
N MET A 269 -32.34 -48.18 10.96
CA MET A 269 -32.47 -49.64 11.01
C MET A 269 -31.13 -50.34 11.28
N ILE A 270 -30.06 -49.92 10.60
CA ILE A 270 -28.70 -50.46 10.83
C ILE A 270 -28.22 -50.16 12.26
N ARG A 271 -28.52 -48.98 12.81
CA ARG A 271 -28.21 -48.62 14.20
C ARG A 271 -28.99 -49.48 15.20
N HIS A 272 -30.25 -49.78 14.92
CA HIS A 272 -31.06 -50.69 15.73
C HIS A 272 -30.50 -52.13 15.71
N LEU A 273 -30.14 -52.65 14.53
CA LEU A 273 -29.46 -53.95 14.39
C LEU A 273 -28.19 -54.02 15.25
N LYS A 274 -27.35 -52.97 15.20
CA LYS A 274 -26.12 -52.91 15.99
C LYS A 274 -26.33 -52.77 17.50
N SER A 275 -27.40 -52.12 17.94
CA SER A 275 -27.61 -51.84 19.37
C SER A 275 -28.44 -52.91 20.09
N TYR A 276 -29.41 -53.52 19.42
CA TYR A 276 -30.31 -54.50 20.03
C TYR A 276 -30.01 -55.95 19.65
N HIS A 277 -29.36 -56.19 18.50
CA HIS A 277 -29.12 -57.56 18.00
C HIS A 277 -27.65 -57.96 17.96
N GLN A 278 -26.71 -57.01 18.09
CA GLN A 278 -25.29 -57.27 18.30
C GLN A 278 -24.88 -56.77 19.68
N LYS A 279 -25.02 -57.61 20.72
CA LYS A 279 -24.41 -57.34 22.04
C LYS A 279 -22.89 -57.45 21.90
N GLY A 280 -22.23 -56.35 21.58
CA GLY A 280 -20.78 -56.33 21.42
C GLY A 280 -20.28 -54.99 20.91
N ASN A 281 -20.31 -53.96 21.75
CA ASN A 281 -19.38 -52.82 21.78
C ASN A 281 -19.90 -51.75 22.74
N GLU A 282 -19.88 -52.04 24.04
CA GLU A 282 -19.73 -50.96 25.00
C GLU A 282 -18.30 -50.43 24.82
N LYS A 283 -18.16 -49.13 24.56
CA LYS A 283 -16.84 -48.49 24.47
C LYS A 283 -16.17 -48.60 25.85
N LYS A 284 -15.32 -49.61 26.02
CA LYS A 284 -14.55 -49.82 27.25
C LYS A 284 -13.44 -48.79 27.34
N ILE A 285 -13.39 -48.05 28.44
CA ILE A 285 -12.37 -47.03 28.73
C ILE A 285 -11.19 -47.73 29.42
N CYS A 286 -10.01 -47.75 28.81
CA CYS A 286 -8.82 -48.35 29.41
C CYS A 286 -8.22 -47.45 30.51
N CYS A 287 -7.56 -48.05 31.49
CA CYS A 287 -6.78 -47.31 32.48
C CYS A 287 -5.69 -46.46 31.79
N SER A 288 -5.43 -45.26 32.32
CA SER A 288 -4.42 -44.34 31.76
C SER A 288 -2.97 -44.79 32.01
N ILE A 289 -2.76 -45.74 32.93
CA ILE A 289 -1.47 -46.34 33.25
C ILE A 289 -1.26 -47.56 32.35
N SER A 290 -0.22 -47.55 31.52
CA SER A 290 0.03 -48.56 30.49
C SER A 290 0.25 -49.97 31.02
N THR A 291 0.63 -50.12 32.29
CA THR A 291 0.82 -51.41 32.96
C THR A 291 -0.48 -51.98 33.55
N CYS A 292 -1.59 -51.25 33.52
CA CYS A 292 -2.88 -51.69 34.07
C CYS A 292 -3.83 -52.18 32.95
N PRO A 293 -4.25 -53.47 32.95
CA PRO A 293 -5.10 -54.03 31.90
C PRO A 293 -6.61 -53.77 32.09
N LEU A 294 -7.01 -53.10 33.18
CA LEU A 294 -8.42 -52.92 33.53
C LEU A 294 -9.13 -51.91 32.62
N THR A 295 -10.43 -52.17 32.41
CA THR A 295 -11.29 -51.33 31.57
C THR A 295 -12.61 -51.01 32.27
N PHE A 296 -13.15 -49.83 31.99
CA PHE A 296 -14.27 -49.22 32.72
C PHE A 296 -15.40 -48.78 31.78
N SER A 297 -16.63 -48.77 32.29
CA SER A 297 -17.84 -48.38 31.54
C SER A 297 -18.08 -46.88 31.49
N ASN A 298 -17.63 -46.15 32.51
CA ASN A 298 -17.70 -44.70 32.62
C ASN A 298 -16.44 -44.16 33.30
N VAL A 299 -16.29 -42.84 33.31
CA VAL A 299 -15.07 -42.22 33.82
C VAL A 299 -15.08 -42.11 35.34
N GLU A 300 -16.26 -42.05 35.96
CA GLU A 300 -16.40 -42.10 37.40
C GLU A 300 -15.78 -43.39 37.95
N ALA A 301 -16.11 -44.54 37.35
CA ALA A 301 -15.52 -45.83 37.69
C ALA A 301 -14.00 -45.89 37.43
N LEU A 302 -13.51 -45.22 36.39
CA LEU A 302 -12.07 -45.09 36.15
C LEU A 302 -11.39 -44.21 37.21
N VAL A 303 -12.00 -43.09 37.60
CA VAL A 303 -11.47 -42.17 38.62
C VAL A 303 -11.42 -42.87 39.98
N ASP A 304 -12.46 -43.62 40.34
CA ASP A 304 -12.50 -44.40 41.58
C ASP A 304 -11.40 -45.47 41.59
N HIS A 305 -11.22 -46.19 40.46
CA HIS A 305 -10.10 -47.13 40.31
C HIS A 305 -8.73 -46.46 40.43
N LEU A 306 -8.53 -45.30 39.79
CA LEU A 306 -7.28 -44.55 39.88
C LEU A 306 -6.97 -44.12 41.33
N LYS A 307 -8.00 -43.75 42.11
CA LYS A 307 -7.85 -43.44 43.54
C LYS A 307 -7.54 -44.68 44.37
N SER A 308 -8.30 -45.75 44.21
CA SER A 308 -8.24 -46.91 45.12
C SER A 308 -7.11 -47.89 44.81
N PHE A 309 -6.76 -48.10 43.53
CA PHE A 309 -5.75 -49.09 43.12
C PHE A 309 -4.41 -48.47 42.73
N HIS A 310 -4.39 -47.20 42.31
CA HIS A 310 -3.17 -46.50 41.90
C HIS A 310 -2.78 -45.33 42.81
N GLY A 311 -3.53 -45.09 43.89
CA GLY A 311 -3.24 -44.00 44.84
C GLY A 311 -3.23 -42.61 44.21
N ALA A 312 -3.90 -42.42 43.07
CA ALA A 312 -3.87 -41.15 42.34
C ALA A 312 -4.59 -40.05 43.14
N ASN A 313 -3.90 -38.93 43.37
CA ASN A 313 -4.48 -37.76 44.03
C ASN A 313 -5.39 -36.98 43.05
N ILE A 314 -6.66 -37.39 42.93
CA ILE A 314 -7.66 -36.74 42.07
C ILE A 314 -8.56 -35.82 42.89
N GLU A 315 -8.44 -34.51 42.64
CA GLU A 315 -9.22 -33.45 43.27
C GLU A 315 -10.59 -33.28 42.60
N ILE A 316 -11.66 -33.28 43.40
CA ILE A 316 -13.04 -33.10 42.95
C ILE A 316 -13.71 -32.04 43.82
N GLU A 317 -14.31 -31.04 43.18
CA GLU A 317 -15.05 -29.96 43.85
C GLU A 317 -16.49 -29.88 43.34
N ASN A 318 -17.41 -29.51 44.22
CA ASN A 318 -18.78 -29.16 43.87
C ASN A 318 -18.96 -27.67 44.08
N LEU A 319 -19.23 -26.94 43.00
CA LEU A 319 -19.34 -25.48 42.98
C LEU A 319 -20.77 -25.07 42.61
N THR A 320 -21.22 -23.96 43.20
CA THR A 320 -22.53 -23.36 42.91
C THR A 320 -22.35 -21.92 42.47
N PHE A 321 -23.01 -21.56 41.39
CA PHE A 321 -23.00 -20.21 40.82
C PHE A 321 -24.44 -19.69 40.73
N ASP A 322 -24.57 -18.38 40.89
CA ASP A 322 -25.83 -17.63 40.78
C ASP A 322 -26.34 -17.53 39.34
N SER A 323 -25.44 -17.54 38.36
CA SER A 323 -25.77 -17.39 36.94
C SER A 323 -24.85 -18.20 36.02
N LEU A 324 -25.27 -18.34 34.76
CA LEU A 324 -24.41 -18.95 33.74
C LEU A 324 -23.18 -18.06 33.44
N ASP A 325 -23.31 -16.75 33.55
CA ASP A 325 -22.26 -15.79 33.23
C ASP A 325 -21.11 -15.83 34.25
N SER A 326 -21.43 -15.96 35.54
CA SER A 326 -20.43 -16.14 36.60
C SER A 326 -19.70 -17.49 36.49
N PHE A 327 -20.42 -18.55 36.08
CA PHE A 327 -19.80 -19.83 35.74
C PHE A 327 -18.86 -19.73 34.53
N GLU A 328 -19.27 -19.03 33.46
CA GLU A 328 -18.43 -18.85 32.27
C GLU A 328 -17.13 -18.09 32.60
N LYS A 329 -17.20 -17.05 33.45
CA LYS A 329 -16.02 -16.34 33.99
C LYS A 329 -15.11 -17.27 34.79
N PHE A 330 -15.68 -18.06 35.70
CA PHE A 330 -14.90 -19.07 36.46
C PHE A 330 -14.21 -20.06 35.52
N LYS A 331 -14.92 -20.58 34.51
CA LYS A 331 -14.37 -21.50 33.52
C LYS A 331 -13.20 -20.87 32.74
N GLU A 332 -13.31 -19.62 32.35
CA GLU A 332 -12.25 -18.91 31.62
C GLU A 332 -11.01 -18.69 32.52
N LEU A 333 -11.20 -18.24 33.76
CA LEU A 333 -10.12 -18.07 34.74
C LEU A 333 -9.39 -19.40 35.03
N GLU A 334 -10.13 -20.48 35.25
CA GLU A 334 -9.54 -21.80 35.51
C GLU A 334 -8.81 -22.37 34.28
N SER A 335 -9.34 -22.10 33.09
CA SER A 335 -8.69 -22.44 31.81
C SER A 335 -7.36 -21.70 31.65
N MET A 336 -7.31 -20.41 32.00
CA MET A 336 -6.07 -19.61 31.99
C MET A 336 -5.07 -20.05 33.06
N LYS A 337 -5.54 -20.42 34.25
CA LYS A 337 -4.70 -20.93 35.33
C LYS A 337 -4.01 -22.24 34.93
N THR A 338 -4.75 -23.18 34.36
CA THR A 338 -4.29 -24.54 34.03
C THR A 338 -3.76 -24.69 32.59
N ASN A 339 -3.66 -23.61 31.81
CA ASN A 339 -3.34 -23.66 30.36
C ASN A 339 -4.15 -24.73 29.62
N THR A 340 -5.44 -24.84 29.95
CA THR A 340 -6.34 -25.78 29.31
C THR A 340 -7.55 -25.06 28.73
N ARG A 341 -8.43 -25.81 28.08
CA ARG A 341 -9.70 -25.32 27.58
C ARG A 341 -10.73 -26.41 27.78
N PHE A 342 -11.91 -26.05 28.23
CA PHE A 342 -13.03 -26.96 28.39
C PHE A 342 -13.97 -26.85 27.18
N VAL A 343 -14.27 -27.98 26.54
CA VAL A 343 -15.13 -28.08 25.36
C VAL A 343 -16.33 -28.97 25.64
N LYS A 344 -17.49 -28.63 25.06
CA LYS A 344 -18.72 -29.39 25.27
C LYS A 344 -18.60 -30.78 24.66
N HIS A 345 -18.73 -31.82 25.48
CA HIS A 345 -18.54 -33.21 25.04
C HIS A 345 -19.73 -33.74 24.22
N ARG A 346 -20.95 -33.31 24.56
CA ARG A 346 -22.22 -33.69 23.89
C ARG A 346 -23.20 -32.52 23.91
N GLN A 347 -24.23 -32.57 23.08
CA GLN A 347 -25.33 -31.60 23.16
C GLN A 347 -25.96 -31.60 24.56
N SER A 348 -26.50 -30.44 24.97
CA SER A 348 -27.18 -30.30 26.25
C SER A 348 -28.41 -31.21 26.31
N LYS A 349 -28.67 -31.76 27.49
CA LYS A 349 -29.85 -32.57 27.76
C LYS A 349 -30.82 -31.78 28.62
N MET A 350 -32.08 -31.75 28.19
CA MET A 350 -33.18 -31.27 29.02
C MET A 350 -33.64 -32.41 29.92
N ASN A 351 -33.63 -32.18 31.22
CA ASN A 351 -34.11 -33.12 32.22
C ASN A 351 -35.63 -32.97 32.39
N LYS A 352 -36.29 -34.02 32.90
CA LYS A 352 -37.75 -34.04 33.10
C LYS A 352 -38.28 -32.93 34.02
N ASN A 353 -37.41 -32.39 34.88
CA ASN A 353 -37.69 -31.30 35.82
C ASN A 353 -37.42 -29.91 35.23
N GLY A 354 -37.20 -29.79 33.91
CA GLY A 354 -36.91 -28.52 33.24
C GLY A 354 -35.45 -28.05 33.35
N SER A 355 -34.59 -28.75 34.11
CA SER A 355 -33.17 -28.35 34.23
C SER A 355 -32.37 -28.77 32.99
N GLN A 356 -31.37 -27.96 32.63
CA GLN A 356 -30.46 -28.25 31.52
C GLN A 356 -29.14 -28.79 32.05
N SER A 357 -28.71 -29.97 31.57
CA SER A 357 -27.43 -30.57 31.95
C SER A 357 -26.50 -30.75 30.76
N PHE A 358 -25.21 -30.47 30.96
CA PHE A 358 -24.17 -30.71 29.97
C PHE A 358 -22.81 -30.95 30.62
N THR A 359 -21.92 -31.63 29.89
CA THR A 359 -20.56 -31.93 30.37
C THR A 359 -19.55 -31.25 29.47
N LEU A 360 -18.62 -30.53 30.10
CA LEU A 360 -17.43 -29.99 29.46
C LEU A 360 -16.23 -30.87 29.80
N VAL A 361 -15.38 -31.15 28.83
CA VAL A 361 -14.17 -31.97 28.98
C VAL A 361 -12.95 -31.19 28.52
N CYS A 362 -11.76 -31.55 29.00
CA CYS A 362 -10.51 -30.96 28.52
C CYS A 362 -10.39 -31.07 26.99
N HIS A 363 -9.94 -30.02 26.32
CA HIS A 363 -9.74 -29.98 24.86
C HIS A 363 -8.77 -31.06 24.35
N ARG A 364 -7.84 -31.52 25.22
CA ARG A 364 -6.91 -32.61 24.94
C ARG A 364 -7.57 -33.98 24.97
N ASP A 365 -8.72 -34.13 25.63
CA ASP A 365 -9.40 -35.41 25.87
C ASP A 365 -9.78 -36.16 24.59
N GLY A 366 -9.44 -37.44 24.55
CA GLY A 366 -9.94 -38.41 23.58
C GLY A 366 -8.97 -38.73 22.44
N LEU A 367 -9.45 -39.55 21.51
CA LEU A 367 -8.71 -39.99 20.34
C LEU A 367 -8.73 -38.94 19.22
N LYS A 368 -7.65 -38.89 18.44
CA LYS A 368 -7.64 -38.17 17.16
C LYS A 368 -8.76 -38.72 16.29
N ARG A 369 -9.60 -37.83 15.75
CA ARG A 369 -10.67 -38.22 14.84
C ARG A 369 -10.13 -38.21 13.42
N ASP A 370 -10.28 -39.32 12.71
CA ASP A 370 -9.99 -39.38 11.29
C ASP A 370 -11.00 -38.50 10.53
N HIS A 371 -10.49 -37.70 9.60
CA HIS A 371 -11.36 -36.97 8.68
C HIS A 371 -11.99 -37.96 7.70
N LEU A 372 -13.32 -38.06 7.77
CA LEU A 372 -14.11 -38.88 6.85
C LEU A 372 -14.66 -38.00 5.73
N ARG A 373 -14.46 -38.39 4.47
CA ARG A 373 -15.13 -37.78 3.30
C ARG A 373 -16.09 -38.83 2.72
N LYS A 374 -17.38 -38.52 2.64
CA LYS A 374 -18.45 -39.46 2.24
C LYS A 374 -18.47 -40.78 3.05
N GLY A 375 -18.04 -40.75 4.31
CA GLY A 375 -18.03 -41.92 5.20
C GLY A 375 -16.76 -42.79 5.12
N GLU A 376 -15.84 -42.48 4.22
CA GLU A 376 -14.55 -43.18 4.08
C GLU A 376 -13.40 -42.32 4.60
N LYS A 377 -12.31 -42.97 5.03
CA LYS A 377 -11.10 -42.26 5.46
C LYS A 377 -10.53 -41.49 4.28
N TYR A 378 -10.37 -40.18 4.46
CA TYR A 378 -9.79 -39.31 3.44
C TYR A 378 -8.33 -39.72 3.15
N GLN A 379 -8.04 -40.13 1.91
CA GLN A 379 -6.71 -40.61 1.48
C GLN A 379 -5.79 -39.50 0.95
N GLY A 380 -6.19 -38.23 0.98
CA GLY A 380 -5.35 -37.13 0.49
C GLY A 380 -4.14 -36.87 1.39
N LYS A 381 -2.97 -36.59 0.77
CA LYS A 381 -1.75 -36.16 1.47
C LYS A 381 -1.90 -34.73 1.99
N ARG A 382 -2.65 -34.52 3.08
CA ARG A 382 -2.68 -33.22 3.77
C ARG A 382 -1.33 -33.04 4.48
N LYS A 383 -0.62 -31.94 4.19
CA LYS A 383 0.62 -31.56 4.90
C LYS A 383 0.34 -31.62 6.41
N ALA A 384 1.17 -32.37 7.16
CA ALA A 384 0.97 -32.53 8.59
C ALA A 384 0.98 -31.16 9.28
N ASN A 385 0.02 -30.93 10.17
CA ASN A 385 -0.01 -29.68 10.92
C ASN A 385 1.25 -29.61 11.80
N LEU A 386 2.07 -28.58 11.61
CA LEU A 386 3.30 -28.31 12.39
C LEU A 386 3.04 -28.33 13.91
N LYS A 387 1.84 -27.96 14.35
CA LYS A 387 1.45 -27.97 15.77
C LYS A 387 1.16 -29.37 16.33
N GLY A 388 1.04 -30.39 15.48
CA GLY A 388 0.67 -31.75 15.90
C GLY A 388 -0.82 -31.93 16.19
N SER A 389 -1.18 -33.06 16.82
CA SER A 389 -2.54 -33.36 17.22
C SER A 389 -2.91 -32.64 18.52
N CYS A 390 -4.07 -31.97 18.53
CA CYS A 390 -4.67 -31.43 19.74
C CYS A 390 -5.10 -32.56 20.71
N LYS A 391 -5.29 -33.80 20.25
CA LYS A 391 -5.76 -34.91 21.09
C LYS A 391 -4.58 -35.73 21.62
N ILE A 392 -4.59 -36.07 22.91
CA ILE A 392 -3.52 -36.87 23.57
C ILE A 392 -3.64 -38.38 23.32
N GLU A 393 -4.64 -38.79 22.54
CA GLU A 393 -4.95 -40.20 22.22
C GLU A 393 -5.23 -41.07 23.45
N LYS A 394 -5.49 -40.43 24.59
CA LYS A 394 -5.84 -41.00 25.88
C LYS A 394 -6.98 -40.20 26.50
N LEU A 395 -7.60 -40.73 27.55
CA LEU A 395 -8.62 -40.02 28.30
C LEU A 395 -7.97 -39.03 29.28
N CYS A 396 -8.48 -37.80 29.30
CA CYS A 396 -8.21 -36.84 30.37
C CYS A 396 -9.38 -36.89 31.39
N PRO A 397 -9.11 -37.11 32.68
CA PRO A 397 -10.16 -37.17 33.69
C PRO A 397 -10.81 -35.80 33.94
N SER A 398 -10.08 -34.70 33.73
CA SER A 398 -10.56 -33.33 33.95
C SER A 398 -11.83 -32.99 33.16
N ARG A 399 -12.88 -32.61 33.90
CA ARG A 399 -14.22 -32.32 33.35
C ARG A 399 -15.07 -31.51 34.32
N MET A 400 -16.01 -30.76 33.76
CA MET A 400 -17.05 -30.04 34.49
C MET A 400 -18.41 -30.62 34.11
N SER A 401 -19.11 -31.21 35.07
CA SER A 401 -20.49 -31.66 34.90
C SER A 401 -21.42 -30.57 35.42
N VAL A 402 -22.07 -29.87 34.49
CA VAL A 402 -22.84 -28.65 34.73
C VAL A 402 -24.34 -28.96 34.69
N SER A 403 -25.07 -28.48 35.70
CA SER A 403 -26.53 -28.55 35.77
C SER A 403 -27.10 -27.17 36.07
N VAL A 404 -27.80 -26.60 35.09
CA VAL A 404 -28.50 -25.32 35.17
C VAL A 404 -29.94 -25.58 35.62
N LYS A 405 -30.31 -25.05 36.78
CA LYS A 405 -31.67 -25.13 37.34
C LYS A 405 -32.60 -24.12 36.65
N ALA A 406 -33.92 -24.29 36.85
CA ALA A 406 -34.93 -23.42 36.25
C ALA A 406 -34.91 -21.97 36.79
N ASP A 407 -34.38 -21.77 37.99
CA ASP A 407 -34.16 -20.47 38.63
C ASP A 407 -32.91 -19.73 38.10
N GLY A 408 -32.16 -20.32 37.16
CA GLY A 408 -30.92 -19.77 36.61
C GLY A 408 -29.65 -20.16 37.38
N SER A 409 -29.77 -20.80 38.55
CA SER A 409 -28.64 -21.25 39.36
C SER A 409 -27.90 -22.42 38.70
N VAL A 410 -26.56 -22.41 38.78
CA VAL A 410 -25.70 -23.41 38.12
C VAL A 410 -24.96 -24.23 39.16
N ASN A 411 -25.08 -25.57 39.08
CA ASN A 411 -24.33 -26.50 39.92
C ASN A 411 -23.30 -27.24 39.07
N VAL A 412 -22.05 -27.28 39.53
CA VAL A 412 -20.93 -27.83 38.77
C VAL A 412 -20.16 -28.82 39.63
N ARG A 413 -20.10 -30.07 39.19
CA ARG A 413 -19.12 -31.04 39.73
C ARG A 413 -17.87 -30.99 38.85
N PHE A 414 -16.76 -30.51 39.40
CA PHE A 414 -15.51 -30.27 38.71
C PHE A 414 -14.43 -31.26 39.16
N ILE A 415 -13.88 -32.02 38.21
CA ILE A 415 -12.67 -32.83 38.41
C ILE A 415 -11.50 -32.01 37.89
N LYS A 416 -10.58 -31.61 38.78
CA LYS A 416 -9.45 -30.71 38.46
C LYS A 416 -8.28 -31.41 37.79
N SER A 417 -8.01 -32.65 38.18
CA SER A 417 -6.75 -33.32 37.84
C SER A 417 -6.63 -33.68 36.35
N HIS A 418 -5.46 -33.45 35.78
CA HIS A 418 -5.10 -33.77 34.39
C HIS A 418 -4.08 -34.92 34.34
N THR A 419 -4.16 -35.76 33.30
CA THR A 419 -3.20 -36.85 33.01
C THR A 419 -2.11 -36.46 32.01
N HIS A 420 -2.05 -35.18 31.65
CA HIS A 420 -1.08 -34.59 30.73
C HIS A 420 -0.50 -33.34 31.36
N SER A 421 0.65 -32.87 30.87
CA SER A 421 1.23 -31.60 31.28
C SER A 421 0.22 -30.46 31.10
N THR A 422 0.21 -29.51 32.02
CA THR A 422 -0.51 -28.23 31.95
C THR A 422 0.46 -27.06 31.81
N GLY A 423 1.72 -27.36 31.45
CA GLY A 423 2.78 -26.38 31.27
C GLY A 423 2.60 -25.53 30.01
N PHE A 424 3.52 -24.58 29.82
CA PHE A 424 3.50 -23.63 28.72
C PHE A 424 3.44 -24.31 27.33
N GLU A 425 3.99 -25.50 27.16
CA GLU A 425 4.03 -26.20 25.86
C GLU A 425 2.64 -26.49 25.27
N GLU A 426 1.61 -26.61 26.11
CA GLU A 426 0.24 -26.92 25.73
C GLU A 426 -0.51 -25.71 25.16
N SER A 427 0.00 -24.50 25.47
CA SER A 427 -0.46 -23.20 24.96
C SER A 427 -0.68 -23.15 23.45
N ARG A 428 0.10 -23.92 22.68
CA ARG A 428 0.06 -23.93 21.21
C ARG A 428 -1.30 -24.34 20.63
N PHE A 429 -2.11 -25.06 21.42
CA PHE A 429 -3.43 -25.57 21.04
C PHE A 429 -4.59 -24.68 21.52
N LEU A 430 -4.30 -23.62 22.26
CA LEU A 430 -5.32 -22.75 22.84
C LEU A 430 -5.62 -21.54 21.92
N PRO A 431 -6.89 -21.18 21.72
CA PRO A 431 -7.26 -19.91 21.10
C PRO A 431 -7.00 -18.75 22.07
N MET A 432 -6.81 -17.54 21.55
CA MET A 432 -6.76 -16.32 22.37
C MET A 432 -7.99 -16.24 23.29
N PRO A 433 -7.82 -15.94 24.60
CA PRO A 433 -8.95 -15.78 25.52
C PRO A 433 -9.87 -14.64 25.08
N GLU A 434 -11.17 -14.74 25.37
CA GLU A 434 -12.15 -13.76 24.91
C GLU A 434 -11.99 -12.43 25.63
N LEU A 435 -11.64 -12.47 26.92
CA LEU A 435 -11.30 -11.27 27.70
C LEU A 435 -10.16 -10.47 27.07
N VAL A 436 -9.06 -11.16 26.70
CA VAL A 436 -7.90 -10.52 26.05
C VAL A 436 -8.26 -10.01 24.66
N ARG A 437 -9.05 -10.78 23.90
CA ARG A 437 -9.56 -10.37 22.59
C ARG A 437 -10.37 -9.06 22.69
N SER A 438 -11.28 -8.97 23.66
CA SER A 438 -12.11 -7.80 23.91
C SER A 438 -11.27 -6.56 24.29
N GLU A 439 -10.27 -6.73 25.15
CA GLU A 439 -9.35 -5.64 25.53
C GLU A 439 -8.56 -5.12 24.32
N ILE A 440 -8.04 -6.02 23.46
CA ILE A 440 -7.35 -5.64 22.21
C ILE A 440 -8.28 -4.87 21.28
N CYS A 441 -9.51 -5.33 21.09
CA CYS A 441 -10.49 -4.63 20.25
C CYS A 441 -10.80 -3.22 20.79
N THR A 442 -10.86 -3.07 22.11
CA THR A 442 -11.06 -1.77 22.76
C THR A 442 -9.87 -0.84 22.50
N MET A 443 -8.65 -1.31 22.73
CA MET A 443 -7.43 -0.53 22.45
C MET A 443 -7.28 -0.14 20.97
N LEU A 444 -7.65 -1.05 20.05
CA LEU A 444 -7.68 -0.76 18.62
C LEU A 444 -8.71 0.31 18.26
N SER A 445 -9.88 0.29 18.91
CA SER A 445 -10.93 1.31 18.73
C SER A 445 -10.48 2.68 19.23
N LEU A 446 -9.63 2.71 20.27
CA LEU A 446 -8.96 3.92 20.77
C LEU A 446 -7.74 4.35 19.92
N LYS A 447 -7.56 3.76 18.73
CA LYS A 447 -6.46 4.05 17.79
C LYS A 447 -5.06 3.88 18.39
N MET A 448 -4.91 3.05 19.43
CA MET A 448 -3.59 2.75 19.98
C MET A 448 -2.71 2.03 18.93
N PRO A 449 -1.41 2.39 18.83
CA PRO A 449 -0.47 1.68 17.97
C PRO A 449 -0.39 0.19 18.32
N ILE A 450 -0.30 -0.68 17.31
CA ILE A 450 -0.20 -2.14 17.52
C ILE A 450 1.02 -2.52 18.38
N SER A 451 2.12 -1.76 18.30
CA SER A 451 3.26 -1.91 19.20
C SER A 451 2.86 -1.75 20.66
N SER A 452 2.23 -0.62 21.00
CA SER A 452 1.79 -0.32 22.37
C SER A 452 0.82 -1.36 22.92
N ILE A 453 -0.06 -1.91 22.06
CA ILE A 453 -0.96 -3.00 22.45
C ILE A 453 -0.17 -4.27 22.81
N LEU A 454 0.84 -4.63 22.01
CA LEU A 454 1.69 -5.79 22.29
C LEU A 454 2.52 -5.58 23.57
N ASP A 455 3.04 -4.37 23.78
CA ASP A 455 3.83 -4.04 24.96
C ASP A 455 2.98 -4.16 26.22
N LYS A 456 1.75 -3.63 26.20
CA LYS A 456 0.79 -3.74 27.32
C LYS A 456 0.42 -5.19 27.63
N ILE A 457 0.17 -6.01 26.61
CA ILE A 457 -0.10 -7.44 26.82
C ILE A 457 1.09 -8.12 27.50
N ARG A 458 2.33 -7.71 27.18
CA ARG A 458 3.57 -8.34 27.63
C ARG A 458 4.18 -7.70 28.88
N GLU A 459 3.58 -6.65 29.42
CA GLU A 459 4.15 -5.80 30.47
C GLU A 459 4.56 -6.58 31.72
N ASN A 460 3.83 -7.64 32.06
CA ASN A 460 4.05 -8.45 33.28
C ASN A 460 4.78 -9.78 33.01
N VAL A 461 5.38 -9.97 31.84
CA VAL A 461 6.01 -11.23 31.44
C VAL A 461 7.52 -11.20 31.72
N CYS A 462 7.98 -12.15 32.55
CA CYS A 462 9.39 -12.50 32.77
C CYS A 462 10.33 -11.29 33.02
N ASN A 463 10.60 -11.00 34.29
CA ASN A 463 11.68 -10.07 34.67
C ASN A 463 13.03 -10.55 34.07
N ARG A 464 13.94 -9.62 33.76
CA ARG A 464 15.30 -9.89 33.25
C ARG A 464 16.04 -10.96 34.05
N ASN A 465 15.83 -11.00 35.37
CA ASN A 465 16.47 -11.95 36.28
C ASN A 465 15.90 -13.37 36.23
N ASN A 466 14.75 -13.60 35.59
CA ASN A 466 14.05 -14.88 35.61
C ASN A 466 13.45 -15.26 34.25
N ARG A 467 14.16 -14.98 33.15
CA ARG A 467 13.69 -15.28 31.78
C ARG A 467 13.50 -16.77 31.48
N ASN A 468 14.15 -17.65 32.24
CA ASN A 468 14.02 -19.09 32.09
C ASN A 468 12.76 -19.64 32.78
N ASP A 469 12.13 -18.86 33.66
CA ASP A 469 10.89 -19.23 34.31
C ASP A 469 9.69 -18.83 33.45
N LEU A 470 9.16 -19.84 32.76
CA LEU A 470 8.00 -19.74 31.88
C LEU A 470 6.67 -19.95 32.64
N SER A 471 6.66 -20.01 33.97
CA SER A 471 5.44 -20.26 34.76
C SER A 471 4.38 -19.17 34.61
N SER A 472 4.81 -17.91 34.47
CA SER A 472 3.95 -16.74 34.21
C SER A 472 3.59 -16.56 32.73
N MET A 473 4.33 -17.22 31.83
CA MET A 473 4.12 -17.11 30.39
C MET A 473 2.82 -17.81 29.96
N LYS A 474 1.96 -17.06 29.28
CA LYS A 474 0.73 -17.57 28.64
C LYS A 474 0.78 -17.45 27.12
N HIS A 475 -0.02 -18.24 26.41
CA HIS A 475 -0.02 -18.33 24.94
C HIS A 475 -0.31 -17.00 24.24
N TYR A 476 -1.16 -16.15 24.81
CA TYR A 476 -1.51 -14.85 24.23
C TYR A 476 -0.38 -13.81 24.35
N HIS A 477 0.64 -14.03 25.18
CA HIS A 477 1.83 -13.17 25.18
C HIS A 477 2.68 -13.33 23.90
N LEU A 478 2.54 -14.48 23.22
CA LEU A 478 3.16 -14.78 21.93
C LEU A 478 2.34 -14.27 20.73
N LEU A 479 1.32 -13.44 20.94
CA LEU A 479 0.56 -12.84 19.83
C LEU A 479 1.51 -12.07 18.91
N GLU A 480 1.37 -12.33 17.61
CA GLU A 480 2.10 -11.63 16.56
C GLU A 480 1.36 -10.35 16.14
N ARG A 481 2.10 -9.38 15.61
CA ARG A 481 1.53 -8.17 14.97
C ARG A 481 0.44 -8.51 13.95
N LYS A 482 0.65 -9.57 13.16
CA LYS A 482 -0.29 -10.04 12.15
C LYS A 482 -1.66 -10.41 12.74
N THR A 483 -1.69 -11.04 13.92
CA THR A 483 -2.93 -11.42 14.60
C THR A 483 -3.74 -10.19 15.00
N ILE A 484 -3.09 -9.19 15.60
CA ILE A 484 -3.74 -7.94 15.98
C ILE A 484 -4.17 -7.15 14.74
N HIS A 485 -3.38 -7.16 13.67
CA HIS A 485 -3.76 -6.54 12.41
C HIS A 485 -5.00 -7.19 11.78
N ASN A 486 -5.14 -8.53 11.87
CA ASN A 486 -6.34 -9.21 11.43
C ASN A 486 -7.57 -8.86 12.30
N LEU A 487 -7.38 -8.70 13.62
CA LEU A 487 -8.44 -8.19 14.50
C LEU A 487 -8.86 -6.77 14.11
N LYS A 488 -7.90 -5.90 13.78
CA LYS A 488 -8.18 -4.55 13.28
C LYS A 488 -9.06 -4.56 12.03
N LYS A 489 -8.84 -5.52 11.10
CA LYS A 489 -9.67 -5.65 9.89
C LYS A 489 -11.11 -6.06 10.17
N THR A 490 -11.36 -6.80 11.25
CA THR A 490 -12.72 -7.20 11.65
C THR A 490 -13.46 -6.10 12.39
N ILE A 491 -12.76 -5.06 12.85
CA ILE A 491 -13.36 -3.89 13.47
C ILE A 491 -13.77 -2.96 12.33
N VAL A 492 -15.09 -2.83 12.12
CA VAL A 492 -15.66 -1.77 11.29
C VAL A 492 -15.21 -0.45 11.91
N ASP A 493 -14.46 0.37 11.16
CA ASP A 493 -14.08 1.69 11.64
C ASP A 493 -15.34 2.55 11.62
N SER A 494 -16.02 2.66 12.76
CA SER A 494 -17.27 3.41 12.89
C SER A 494 -17.12 4.90 12.54
N SER A 495 -15.89 5.40 12.44
CA SER A 495 -15.63 6.78 12.00
C SER A 495 -15.67 6.97 10.48
N ILE A 496 -15.64 5.89 9.69
CA ILE A 496 -15.62 5.95 8.21
C ILE A 496 -16.69 5.04 7.60
N THR A 497 -16.79 3.81 8.08
CA THR A 497 -17.71 2.79 7.57
C THR A 497 -18.87 2.63 8.54
N SER A 498 -20.07 3.08 8.14
CA SER A 498 -21.28 3.02 8.97
C SER A 498 -21.98 1.66 8.91
N HIS A 499 -21.75 0.89 7.85
CA HIS A 499 -22.38 -0.42 7.65
C HIS A 499 -21.44 -1.42 6.95
N HIS A 500 -21.65 -2.71 7.18
CA HIS A 500 -20.85 -3.77 6.53
C HIS A 500 -21.07 -3.82 5.01
N ASP A 501 -22.29 -3.55 4.54
CA ASP A 501 -22.61 -3.37 3.12
C ASP A 501 -22.18 -1.96 2.64
N ASP A 502 -21.49 -1.88 1.49
CA ASP A 502 -20.91 -0.64 0.95
C ASP A 502 -21.95 0.30 0.36
N ALA A 503 -22.94 -0.23 -0.37
CA ALA A 503 -24.01 0.58 -0.92
C ALA A 503 -24.80 1.28 0.20
N THR A 504 -25.15 0.54 1.25
CA THR A 504 -25.82 1.06 2.45
C THR A 504 -24.96 2.08 3.20
N SER A 505 -23.67 1.78 3.40
CA SER A 505 -22.74 2.70 4.09
C SER A 505 -22.53 3.99 3.30
N THR A 506 -22.42 3.89 1.97
CA THR A 506 -22.32 5.04 1.06
C THR A 506 -23.60 5.88 1.10
N PHE A 507 -24.77 5.24 1.09
CA PHE A 507 -26.06 5.95 1.25
C PHE A 507 -26.12 6.74 2.55
N LEU A 508 -25.78 6.10 3.69
CA LEU A 508 -25.76 6.78 4.98
C LEU A 508 -24.77 7.96 4.99
N LYS A 509 -23.61 7.81 4.34
CA LYS A 509 -22.64 8.90 4.21
C LYS A 509 -23.17 10.06 3.38
N VAL A 510 -23.84 9.78 2.28
CA VAL A 510 -24.49 10.81 1.44
C VAL A 510 -25.57 11.56 2.23
N GLU A 511 -26.40 10.85 2.99
CA GLU A 511 -27.44 11.44 3.83
C GLU A 511 -26.88 12.22 5.02
N GLU A 512 -25.68 11.88 5.51
CA GLU A 512 -24.93 12.68 6.47
C GLU A 512 -24.46 14.00 5.84
N LEU A 513 -23.81 13.92 4.67
CA LEU A 513 -23.29 15.08 3.94
C LEU A 513 -24.39 16.08 3.57
N ARG A 514 -25.57 15.60 3.16
CA ARG A 514 -26.73 16.45 2.82
C ARG A 514 -27.28 17.25 4.01
N LYS A 515 -26.98 16.85 5.24
CA LYS A 515 -27.40 17.55 6.47
C LYS A 515 -26.42 18.64 6.91
N GLU A 516 -25.26 18.74 6.26
CA GLU A 516 -24.33 19.84 6.51
C GLU A 516 -24.96 21.20 6.15
N LEU A 517 -24.43 22.29 6.72
CA LEU A 517 -24.90 23.65 6.45
C LEU A 517 -24.87 23.99 4.95
N TYR A 518 -23.89 23.44 4.25
CA TYR A 518 -23.81 23.47 2.80
C TYR A 518 -23.82 22.03 2.31
N ASP A 519 -24.81 21.66 1.51
CA ASP A 519 -24.88 20.33 0.90
C ASP A 519 -23.74 20.14 -0.12
N PRO A 520 -22.74 19.29 0.13
CA PRO A 520 -21.65 19.07 -0.81
C PRO A 520 -22.01 18.04 -1.89
N VAL A 521 -23.18 17.39 -1.82
CA VAL A 521 -23.61 16.37 -2.77
C VAL A 521 -24.27 17.04 -3.98
N LEU A 522 -23.64 16.93 -5.14
CA LEU A 522 -24.18 17.44 -6.40
C LEU A 522 -25.24 16.49 -6.97
N ILE A 523 -24.92 15.20 -7.03
CA ILE A 523 -25.77 14.14 -7.56
C ILE A 523 -25.53 12.88 -6.75
N TYR A 524 -26.59 12.15 -6.44
CA TYR A 524 -26.46 10.79 -5.94
C TYR A 524 -27.57 9.90 -6.51
N LYS A 525 -27.17 8.93 -7.33
CA LYS A 525 -28.03 7.98 -8.02
C LYS A 525 -27.48 6.57 -7.80
N GLN A 526 -28.26 5.71 -7.15
CA GLN A 526 -27.87 4.32 -6.87
C GLN A 526 -28.04 3.44 -8.11
N GLN A 527 -27.24 2.38 -8.17
CA GLN A 527 -27.35 1.37 -9.20
C GLN A 527 -28.66 0.57 -9.04
N ASP A 528 -29.27 0.22 -10.16
CA ASP A 528 -30.52 -0.56 -10.26
C ASP A 528 -31.78 0.13 -9.68
N ILE A 529 -31.68 1.43 -9.39
CA ILE A 529 -32.80 2.28 -8.97
C ILE A 529 -33.13 3.25 -10.10
N ASP A 530 -34.42 3.28 -10.47
CA ASP A 530 -34.95 4.24 -11.44
C ASP A 530 -34.97 5.65 -10.85
N ASP A 531 -34.35 6.60 -11.55
CA ASP A 531 -34.39 8.02 -11.23
C ASP A 531 -34.66 8.84 -12.51
N PRO A 532 -35.93 9.12 -12.82
CA PRO A 532 -36.28 9.86 -14.04
C PRO A 532 -35.87 11.34 -14.00
N THR A 533 -35.38 11.86 -12.87
CA THR A 533 -35.07 13.29 -12.72
C THR A 533 -33.68 13.67 -13.22
N THR A 534 -32.74 12.73 -13.22
CA THR A 534 -31.33 12.98 -13.57
C THR A 534 -30.99 12.66 -15.03
N GLY A 535 -31.87 11.96 -15.76
CA GLY A 535 -31.61 11.49 -17.12
C GLY A 535 -30.66 10.29 -17.20
N LEU A 536 -30.39 9.63 -16.07
CA LEU A 536 -29.55 8.43 -15.98
C LEU A 536 -30.41 7.15 -16.12
N GLN A 537 -29.84 6.11 -16.73
CA GLN A 537 -30.50 4.81 -16.90
C GLN A 537 -30.56 4.06 -15.57
N LYS A 538 -31.46 3.08 -15.44
CA LYS A 538 -31.64 2.28 -14.22
C LYS A 538 -30.35 1.66 -13.70
N GLU A 539 -29.49 1.18 -14.60
CA GLU A 539 -28.24 0.48 -14.29
C GLU A 539 -27.08 1.43 -13.95
N ASP A 540 -27.27 2.74 -14.16
CA ASP A 540 -26.23 3.74 -13.90
C ASP A 540 -25.98 3.95 -12.40
N PHE A 541 -24.75 4.23 -12.02
CA PHE A 541 -24.37 4.71 -10.71
C PHE A 541 -23.68 6.06 -10.88
N MET A 542 -24.06 7.05 -10.07
CA MET A 542 -23.39 8.35 -10.07
C MET A 542 -23.41 8.96 -8.66
N LEU A 543 -22.24 9.32 -8.16
CA LEU A 543 -22.07 10.12 -6.95
C LEU A 543 -21.11 11.27 -7.26
N ALA A 544 -21.64 12.49 -7.30
CA ALA A 544 -20.86 13.69 -7.54
C ALA A 544 -20.82 14.59 -6.30
N LEU A 545 -19.65 15.14 -6.00
CA LEU A 545 -19.37 15.92 -4.79
C LEU A 545 -18.63 17.22 -5.16
N MET A 546 -19.01 18.30 -4.48
CA MET A 546 -18.36 19.61 -4.54
C MET A 546 -18.61 20.35 -3.23
N THR A 547 -17.59 20.47 -2.38
CA THR A 547 -17.68 21.23 -1.11
C THR A 547 -17.79 22.73 -1.36
N LYS A 548 -18.12 23.52 -0.32
CA LYS A 548 -18.18 24.98 -0.44
C LYS A 548 -16.83 25.58 -0.82
N GLN A 549 -15.74 25.09 -0.22
CA GLN A 549 -14.39 25.54 -0.56
C GLN A 549 -14.02 25.20 -2.01
N GLN A 550 -14.44 24.03 -2.50
CA GLN A 550 -14.25 23.63 -3.89
C GLN A 550 -15.05 24.51 -4.86
N LEU A 551 -16.28 24.89 -4.51
CA LEU A 551 -17.08 25.87 -5.24
C LEU A 551 -16.36 27.21 -5.34
N ASP A 552 -15.85 27.74 -4.24
CA ASP A 552 -15.15 29.03 -4.23
C ASP A 552 -13.88 29.00 -5.10
N MET A 553 -13.15 27.88 -5.09
CA MET A 553 -11.97 27.68 -5.95
C MET A 553 -12.35 27.52 -7.42
N PHE A 554 -13.46 26.84 -7.72
CA PHE A 554 -13.99 26.71 -9.08
C PHE A 554 -14.37 28.08 -9.65
N GLU A 555 -15.18 28.85 -8.93
CA GLU A 555 -15.60 30.20 -9.36
C GLU A 555 -14.40 31.13 -9.59
N LYS A 556 -13.36 31.02 -8.76
CA LYS A 556 -12.17 31.86 -8.86
C LYS A 556 -11.24 31.49 -10.00
N PHE A 557 -11.02 30.19 -10.26
CA PHE A 557 -9.93 29.73 -11.12
C PHE A 557 -10.33 28.96 -12.37
N ALA A 558 -11.57 28.43 -12.45
CA ALA A 558 -12.05 27.82 -13.69
C ALA A 558 -12.13 28.77 -14.90
N PRO A 559 -12.31 30.11 -14.72
CA PRO A 559 -12.15 31.05 -15.83
C PRO A 559 -10.73 31.08 -16.43
N VAL A 560 -9.71 30.66 -15.68
CA VAL A 560 -8.34 30.59 -16.20
C VAL A 560 -8.13 29.29 -16.96
N ILE A 561 -8.24 28.17 -16.28
CA ILE A 561 -8.10 26.84 -16.87
C ILE A 561 -8.82 25.80 -16.03
N LEU A 562 -9.59 24.96 -16.71
CA LEU A 562 -10.22 23.79 -16.12
C LEU A 562 -9.54 22.53 -16.68
N CYS A 563 -9.01 21.70 -15.80
CA CYS A 563 -8.47 20.40 -16.14
C CYS A 563 -9.50 19.32 -15.77
N MET A 564 -9.68 18.34 -16.67
CA MET A 564 -10.54 17.19 -16.43
C MET A 564 -9.82 15.92 -16.82
N ASP A 565 -9.91 14.90 -15.97
CA ASP A 565 -9.42 13.55 -16.28
C ASP A 565 -10.21 12.50 -15.48
N SER A 566 -10.18 11.26 -15.94
CA SER A 566 -10.82 10.13 -15.28
C SER A 566 -9.82 9.02 -14.95
N THR A 567 -10.02 8.34 -13.83
CA THR A 567 -9.16 7.22 -13.43
C THR A 567 -9.93 5.98 -12.99
N HIS A 568 -9.31 4.81 -13.13
CA HIS A 568 -9.83 3.51 -12.68
C HIS A 568 -9.08 3.02 -11.45
N LYS A 569 -9.46 1.84 -10.95
CA LYS A 569 -8.83 1.12 -9.82
C LYS A 569 -8.85 1.89 -8.49
N THR A 570 -9.82 2.80 -8.34
CA THR A 570 -10.04 3.57 -7.11
C THR A 570 -10.96 2.84 -6.15
N ASN A 571 -11.96 2.12 -6.67
CA ASN A 571 -12.97 1.41 -5.88
C ASN A 571 -13.14 -0.07 -6.29
N ILE A 572 -13.79 -0.86 -5.43
CA ILE A 572 -14.03 -2.31 -5.61
C ILE A 572 -14.94 -2.65 -6.80
N TYR A 573 -15.76 -1.71 -7.26
CA TYR A 573 -16.69 -1.90 -8.37
C TYR A 573 -16.11 -1.50 -9.72
N SER A 574 -14.84 -1.06 -9.74
CA SER A 574 -14.19 -0.51 -10.94
C SER A 574 -14.90 0.71 -11.54
N PHE A 575 -15.70 1.44 -10.74
CA PHE A 575 -16.27 2.71 -11.17
C PHE A 575 -15.15 3.72 -11.46
N LYS A 576 -15.38 4.59 -12.43
CA LYS A 576 -14.51 5.69 -12.83
C LYS A 576 -14.59 6.80 -11.79
N LEU A 577 -13.45 7.40 -11.46
CA LEU A 577 -13.41 8.67 -10.73
C LEU A 577 -13.03 9.76 -11.72
N ILE A 578 -14.01 10.58 -12.11
CA ILE A 578 -13.82 11.80 -12.90
C ILE A 578 -13.50 12.93 -11.93
N THR A 579 -12.46 13.70 -12.22
CA THR A 579 -12.02 14.82 -11.37
C THR A 579 -11.93 16.10 -12.19
N LEU A 580 -12.56 17.16 -11.69
CA LEU A 580 -12.32 18.52 -12.16
C LEU A 580 -11.26 19.16 -11.26
N LEU A 581 -10.31 19.86 -11.87
CA LEU A 581 -9.19 20.48 -11.16
C LEU A 581 -8.85 21.84 -11.79
N VAL A 582 -8.47 22.78 -10.94
CA VAL A 582 -7.99 24.10 -11.35
C VAL A 582 -6.58 24.32 -10.83
N LEU A 583 -5.90 25.34 -11.34
CA LEU A 583 -4.63 25.81 -10.78
C LEU A 583 -4.90 26.97 -9.85
N ASP A 584 -4.41 26.89 -8.61
CA ASP A 584 -4.50 27.99 -7.66
C ASP A 584 -3.50 29.11 -7.99
N GLU A 585 -3.51 30.17 -7.17
CA GLU A 585 -2.59 31.31 -7.34
C GLU A 585 -1.10 30.95 -7.17
N PHE A 586 -0.78 29.77 -6.63
CA PHE A 586 0.58 29.24 -6.49
C PHE A 586 0.95 28.25 -7.59
N ARG A 587 0.08 28.09 -8.60
CA ARG A 587 0.20 27.08 -9.67
C ARG A 587 0.19 25.64 -9.16
N HIS A 588 -0.43 25.39 -8.01
CA HIS A 588 -0.70 24.04 -7.54
C HIS A 588 -2.06 23.56 -8.03
N GLY A 589 -2.15 22.27 -8.33
CA GLY A 589 -3.41 21.64 -8.70
C GLY A 589 -4.35 21.51 -7.51
N TYR A 590 -5.57 22.04 -7.65
CA TYR A 590 -6.62 21.97 -6.64
C TYR A 590 -7.87 21.31 -7.22
N PRO A 591 -8.28 20.12 -6.74
CA PRO A 591 -9.48 19.45 -7.23
C PRO A 591 -10.74 20.17 -6.75
N VAL A 592 -11.61 20.52 -7.69
CA VAL A 592 -12.81 21.36 -7.46
C VAL A 592 -14.12 20.60 -7.60
N ALA A 593 -14.11 19.39 -8.13
CA ALA A 593 -15.26 18.49 -8.06
C ALA A 593 -14.82 17.05 -8.30
N PHE A 594 -15.55 16.10 -7.71
CA PHE A 594 -15.36 14.67 -7.91
C PHE A 594 -16.65 14.03 -8.41
N CYS A 595 -16.56 13.09 -9.34
CA CYS A 595 -17.67 12.26 -9.75
C CYS A 595 -17.25 10.80 -9.83
N ILE A 596 -17.92 9.93 -9.08
CA ILE A 596 -17.76 8.49 -9.13
C ILE A 596 -18.90 7.94 -9.96
N SER A 597 -18.59 7.33 -11.11
CA SER A 597 -19.61 6.77 -12.01
C SER A 597 -19.18 5.47 -12.65
N ASN A 598 -20.13 4.57 -12.91
CA ASN A 598 -19.89 3.37 -13.71
C ASN A 598 -19.87 3.65 -15.22
N ARG A 599 -20.17 4.88 -15.65
CA ARG A 599 -20.31 5.29 -17.05
C ARG A 599 -19.51 6.57 -17.32
N GLU A 600 -18.87 6.65 -18.50
CA GLU A 600 -18.04 7.78 -18.92
C GLU A 600 -18.43 8.37 -20.29
N SER A 601 -19.64 8.07 -20.77
CA SER A 601 -20.13 8.61 -22.03
C SER A 601 -20.46 10.11 -21.91
N GLU A 602 -20.51 10.79 -23.06
CA GLU A 602 -20.75 12.23 -23.17
C GLU A 602 -21.99 12.70 -22.39
N ASP A 603 -23.10 11.96 -22.47
CA ASP A 603 -24.34 12.26 -21.76
C ASP A 603 -24.21 12.11 -20.24
N ALA A 604 -23.51 11.08 -19.75
CA ALA A 604 -23.25 10.90 -18.32
C ALA A 604 -22.34 12.01 -17.77
N ILE A 605 -21.30 12.39 -18.52
CA ILE A 605 -20.43 13.52 -18.14
C ILE A 605 -21.23 14.84 -18.18
N THR A 606 -22.10 15.02 -19.16
CA THR A 606 -22.97 16.19 -19.28
C THR A 606 -23.88 16.35 -18.05
N VAL A 607 -24.46 15.25 -17.54
CA VAL A 607 -25.25 15.25 -16.30
C VAL A 607 -24.42 15.75 -15.11
N PHE A 608 -23.19 15.23 -14.94
CA PHE A 608 -22.28 15.68 -13.89
C PHE A 608 -21.94 17.18 -14.03
N LEU A 609 -21.55 17.63 -15.22
CA LEU A 609 -21.16 19.02 -15.46
C LEU A 609 -22.33 19.99 -15.31
N ASN A 610 -23.55 19.61 -15.69
CA ASN A 610 -24.75 20.41 -15.45
C ASN A 610 -25.00 20.65 -13.96
N ALA A 611 -24.77 19.65 -13.10
CA ALA A 611 -24.88 19.84 -11.66
C ALA A 611 -23.80 20.79 -11.10
N VAL A 612 -22.58 20.75 -11.64
CA VAL A 612 -21.53 21.74 -11.32
C VAL A 612 -21.96 23.14 -11.76
N LYS A 613 -22.44 23.29 -13.01
CA LYS A 613 -22.90 24.58 -13.55
C LYS A 613 -24.11 25.15 -12.81
N ALA A 614 -25.02 24.30 -12.33
CA ALA A 614 -26.14 24.72 -11.49
C ALA A 614 -25.67 25.29 -10.14
N ARG A 615 -24.54 24.81 -9.60
CA ARG A 615 -23.92 25.34 -8.36
C ARG A 615 -23.21 26.68 -8.59
N ALA A 616 -22.67 26.88 -9.80
CA ALA A 616 -21.85 28.03 -10.17
C ALA A 616 -22.34 28.64 -11.52
N PRO A 617 -23.55 29.20 -11.58
CA PRO A 617 -24.20 29.58 -12.84
C PRO A 617 -23.42 30.67 -13.61
N ASN A 618 -22.73 31.55 -12.88
CA ASN A 618 -22.02 32.69 -13.46
C ASN A 618 -20.59 32.37 -13.90
N THR A 619 -20.07 31.18 -13.57
CA THR A 619 -18.69 30.82 -13.90
C THR A 619 -18.55 30.53 -15.39
N VAL A 620 -17.57 31.18 -16.01
CA VAL A 620 -17.15 30.97 -17.40
C VAL A 620 -15.92 30.08 -17.39
N VAL A 621 -15.78 29.22 -18.39
CA VAL A 621 -14.58 28.40 -18.62
C VAL A 621 -13.97 28.85 -19.95
N ASN A 622 -12.79 29.46 -19.90
CA ASN A 622 -12.13 29.95 -21.12
C ASN A 622 -11.24 28.88 -21.77
N VAL A 623 -10.61 28.03 -20.95
CA VAL A 623 -9.70 26.98 -21.41
C VAL A 623 -10.07 25.66 -20.72
N LEU A 624 -10.24 24.62 -21.53
CA LEU A 624 -10.39 23.26 -21.05
C LEU A 624 -9.15 22.44 -21.45
N MET A 625 -8.57 21.74 -20.47
CA MET A 625 -7.55 20.73 -20.72
C MET A 625 -8.07 19.33 -20.42
N THR A 626 -8.03 18.45 -21.41
CA THR A 626 -8.42 17.03 -21.29
C THR A 626 -7.35 16.10 -21.84
N ASP A 627 -7.58 14.80 -21.67
CA ASP A 627 -6.96 13.77 -22.51
C ASP A 627 -7.49 13.85 -23.96
N ASP A 628 -7.03 12.92 -24.81
CA ASP A 628 -7.46 12.80 -26.21
C ASP A 628 -8.75 11.96 -26.35
N ASP A 629 -9.72 12.20 -25.46
CA ASP A 629 -11.08 11.65 -25.54
C ASP A 629 -12.10 12.74 -25.89
N ASN A 630 -13.06 12.40 -26.76
CA ASN A 630 -14.03 13.36 -27.27
C ASN A 630 -15.22 13.56 -26.30
N ALA A 631 -15.55 12.58 -25.45
CA ALA A 631 -16.74 12.66 -24.60
C ALA A 631 -16.63 13.80 -23.59
N GLY A 632 -15.45 13.96 -22.98
CA GLY A 632 -15.19 15.04 -22.04
C GLY A 632 -15.30 16.43 -22.68
N TRP A 633 -14.65 16.62 -23.83
CA TRP A 633 -14.69 17.88 -24.58
C TRP A 633 -16.12 18.26 -25.01
N ASN A 634 -16.84 17.32 -25.64
CA ASN A 634 -18.19 17.57 -26.12
C ASN A 634 -19.15 17.93 -24.97
N ALA A 635 -19.04 17.22 -23.84
CA ALA A 635 -19.85 17.50 -22.66
C ALA A 635 -19.58 18.91 -22.09
N VAL A 636 -18.32 19.31 -21.94
CA VAL A 636 -17.97 20.66 -21.45
C VAL A 636 -18.46 21.73 -22.43
N LYS A 637 -18.26 21.54 -23.74
CA LYS A 637 -18.73 22.47 -24.77
C LYS A 637 -20.26 22.63 -24.75
N SER A 638 -20.98 21.54 -24.53
CA SER A 638 -22.45 21.53 -24.40
C SER A 638 -22.92 22.31 -23.17
N VAL A 639 -22.26 22.13 -22.01
CA VAL A 639 -22.70 22.72 -20.73
C VAL A 639 -22.26 24.16 -20.53
N PHE A 640 -21.01 24.49 -20.86
CA PHE A 640 -20.42 25.81 -20.58
C PHE A 640 -20.48 26.78 -21.77
N GLY A 641 -20.85 26.33 -22.98
CA GLY A 641 -21.12 27.19 -24.13
C GLY A 641 -19.88 27.61 -24.95
N GLY A 642 -19.93 28.83 -25.53
CA GLY A 642 -19.06 29.30 -26.62
C GLY A 642 -17.59 29.65 -26.28
N HIS A 643 -16.77 29.77 -27.34
CA HIS A 643 -15.31 30.08 -27.38
C HIS A 643 -14.45 29.53 -26.24
N ILE A 644 -14.59 28.23 -25.95
CA ILE A 644 -13.65 27.51 -25.08
C ILE A 644 -12.45 27.06 -25.94
N HIS A 645 -11.24 27.40 -25.51
CA HIS A 645 -10.04 26.81 -26.09
C HIS A 645 -9.85 25.40 -25.55
N HIS A 646 -9.78 24.42 -26.46
CA HIS A 646 -9.51 23.03 -26.10
C HIS A 646 -8.02 22.74 -26.18
N PHE A 647 -7.39 22.42 -25.06
CA PHE A 647 -6.01 21.94 -25.03
C PHE A 647 -5.96 20.44 -24.71
N LEU A 648 -5.19 19.71 -25.49
CA LEU A 648 -4.85 18.32 -25.20
C LEU A 648 -3.66 18.25 -24.24
N CYS A 649 -3.69 17.32 -23.30
CA CYS A 649 -2.53 17.00 -22.49
C CYS A 649 -1.38 16.51 -23.39
N HIS A 650 -0.21 17.17 -23.37
CA HIS A 650 0.95 16.75 -24.17
C HIS A 650 1.35 15.30 -23.88
N TRP A 651 1.25 14.84 -22.63
CA TRP A 651 1.60 13.45 -22.26
C TRP A 651 0.74 12.44 -23.03
N HIS A 652 -0.58 12.64 -23.06
CA HIS A 652 -1.52 11.79 -23.79
C HIS A 652 -1.30 11.84 -25.31
N VAL A 653 -0.92 13.01 -25.86
CA VAL A 653 -0.55 13.16 -27.27
C VAL A 653 0.71 12.34 -27.58
N HIS A 654 1.76 12.45 -26.76
CA HIS A 654 2.98 11.65 -26.90
C HIS A 654 2.68 10.14 -26.84
N GLU A 655 1.87 9.71 -25.87
CA GLU A 655 1.54 8.29 -25.68
C GLU A 655 0.73 7.74 -26.87
N SER A 656 -0.20 8.54 -27.40
CA SER A 656 -0.99 8.20 -28.60
C SER A 656 -0.11 8.06 -29.84
N TRP A 657 0.80 9.01 -30.07
CA TRP A 657 1.77 8.95 -31.16
C TRP A 657 2.69 7.72 -31.04
N LYS A 658 3.30 7.49 -29.86
CA LYS A 658 4.15 6.32 -29.61
C LYS A 658 3.41 5.00 -29.85
N LYS A 659 2.18 4.89 -29.38
CA LYS A 659 1.33 3.71 -29.60
C LYS A 659 1.09 3.49 -31.10
N LYS A 660 0.78 4.55 -31.85
CA LYS A 660 0.48 4.42 -33.28
C LYS A 660 1.73 4.16 -34.14
N LEU A 661 2.86 4.76 -33.78
CA LEU A 661 4.17 4.49 -34.40
C LEU A 661 4.52 3.00 -34.25
N ARG A 662 4.47 2.44 -33.04
CA ARG A 662 4.71 1.00 -32.80
C ARG A 662 3.77 0.08 -33.57
N GLN A 663 2.55 0.53 -33.87
CA GLN A 663 1.57 -0.26 -34.63
C GLN A 663 1.84 -0.25 -36.14
N LEU A 664 2.25 0.89 -36.71
CA LEU A 664 2.35 1.08 -38.15
C LEU A 664 3.77 0.95 -38.70
N ILE A 665 4.78 1.12 -37.85
CA ILE A 665 6.19 1.16 -38.25
C ILE A 665 6.96 0.15 -37.42
N LYS A 666 7.56 -0.84 -38.08
CA LYS A 666 8.33 -1.90 -37.40
C LYS A 666 9.76 -1.50 -37.07
N ASP A 667 10.38 -0.65 -37.91
CA ASP A 667 11.76 -0.22 -37.69
C ASP A 667 11.84 0.81 -36.54
N GLU A 668 12.55 0.46 -35.48
CA GLU A 668 12.71 1.28 -34.27
C GLU A 668 13.47 2.58 -34.56
N LYS A 669 14.45 2.54 -35.48
CA LYS A 669 15.20 3.75 -35.87
C LYS A 669 14.29 4.74 -36.58
N HIS A 670 13.50 4.25 -37.53
CA HIS A 670 12.50 5.05 -38.24
C HIS A 670 11.41 5.59 -37.31
N GLN A 671 10.98 4.81 -36.31
CA GLN A 671 10.05 5.28 -35.27
C GLN A 671 10.64 6.46 -34.46
N ALA A 672 11.88 6.31 -33.97
CA ALA A 672 12.55 7.36 -33.18
C ALA A 672 12.77 8.64 -34.01
N GLU A 673 13.10 8.49 -35.28
CA GLU A 673 13.26 9.59 -36.21
C GLU A 673 11.93 10.36 -36.40
N ILE A 674 10.84 9.68 -36.76
CA ILE A 674 9.52 10.31 -36.92
C ILE A 674 9.05 10.93 -35.60
N TYR A 675 9.28 10.26 -34.48
CA TYR A 675 8.94 10.78 -33.16
C TYR A 675 9.68 12.09 -32.83
N THR A 676 10.94 12.22 -33.26
CA THR A 676 11.72 13.45 -33.10
C THR A 676 11.08 14.62 -33.85
N TYR A 677 10.62 14.39 -35.09
CA TYR A 677 9.89 15.39 -35.87
C TYR A 677 8.55 15.77 -35.23
N LEU A 678 7.79 14.80 -34.72
CA LEU A 678 6.55 15.05 -33.98
C LEU A 678 6.80 15.91 -32.73
N CYS A 679 7.88 15.65 -31.99
CA CYS A 679 8.29 16.45 -30.85
C CYS A 679 8.68 17.88 -31.27
N ALA A 680 9.38 18.05 -32.39
CA ALA A 680 9.71 19.36 -32.93
C ALA A 680 8.45 20.16 -33.32
N CYS A 681 7.47 19.50 -33.96
CA CYS A 681 6.17 20.10 -34.25
C CYS A 681 5.47 20.54 -32.95
N LEU A 682 5.43 19.68 -31.93
CA LEU A 682 4.74 19.97 -30.66
C LEU A 682 5.41 21.14 -29.91
N GLN A 683 6.74 21.20 -29.90
CA GLN A 683 7.53 22.20 -29.16
C GLN A 683 7.83 23.46 -29.97
N ALA A 684 7.29 23.59 -31.19
CA ALA A 684 7.52 24.75 -32.04
C ALA A 684 7.19 26.05 -31.28
N LYS A 685 8.13 27.02 -31.34
CA LYS A 685 8.00 28.31 -30.63
C LYS A 685 7.11 29.31 -31.35
N THR A 686 7.00 29.19 -32.67
CA THR A 686 6.20 30.08 -33.52
C THR A 686 5.42 29.25 -34.54
N GLU A 687 4.34 29.81 -35.06
CA GLU A 687 3.54 29.19 -36.13
C GLU A 687 4.39 28.94 -37.38
N THR A 688 5.35 29.83 -37.68
CA THR A 688 6.26 29.68 -38.82
C THR A 688 7.17 28.46 -38.68
N PHE A 689 7.75 28.21 -37.49
CA PHE A 689 8.54 27.01 -37.24
C PHE A 689 7.66 25.76 -37.24
N PHE A 690 6.44 25.85 -36.70
CA PHE A 690 5.48 24.76 -36.72
C PHE A 690 5.16 24.32 -38.15
N ASP A 691 4.78 25.25 -39.02
CA ASP A 691 4.42 24.94 -40.40
C ASP A 691 5.63 24.36 -41.15
N ALA A 692 6.85 24.87 -40.90
CA ALA A 692 8.08 24.30 -41.48
C ALA A 692 8.32 22.85 -41.05
N TYR A 693 8.21 22.54 -39.75
CA TYR A 693 8.40 21.18 -39.23
C TYR A 693 7.32 20.22 -39.73
N VAL A 694 6.06 20.67 -39.81
CA VAL A 694 4.97 19.85 -40.35
C VAL A 694 5.21 19.56 -41.82
N GLN A 695 5.59 20.54 -42.64
CA GLN A 695 5.88 20.31 -44.06
C GLN A 695 7.02 19.30 -44.27
N GLU A 696 8.09 19.42 -43.49
CA GLU A 696 9.21 18.47 -43.55
C GLU A 696 8.78 17.06 -43.14
N LEU A 697 8.05 16.94 -42.03
CA LEU A 697 7.51 15.67 -41.54
C LEU A 697 6.59 15.02 -42.59
N MET A 698 5.69 15.79 -43.19
CA MET A 698 4.71 15.30 -44.17
C MET A 698 5.42 14.79 -45.44
N THR A 699 6.43 15.53 -45.92
CA THR A 699 7.25 15.12 -47.08
C THR A 699 7.96 13.80 -46.81
N LYS A 700 8.53 13.66 -45.60
CA LYS A 700 9.25 12.46 -45.20
C LYS A 700 8.33 11.25 -45.03
N LEU A 701 7.19 11.44 -44.37
CA LEU A 701 6.18 10.40 -44.19
C LEU A 701 5.56 9.96 -45.52
N GLN A 702 5.43 10.86 -46.50
CA GLN A 702 4.92 10.50 -47.82
C GLN A 702 5.84 9.51 -48.55
N ALA A 703 7.16 9.65 -48.38
CA ALA A 703 8.14 8.75 -48.99
C ALA A 703 8.33 7.43 -48.22
N THR A 704 8.13 7.44 -46.89
CA THR A 704 8.56 6.34 -46.02
C THR A 704 7.44 5.61 -45.30
N SER A 705 6.34 6.29 -44.95
CA SER A 705 5.28 5.76 -44.07
C SER A 705 3.92 6.42 -44.34
N PRO A 706 3.29 6.16 -45.50
CA PRO A 706 2.05 6.82 -45.92
C PRO A 706 0.84 6.48 -45.01
N GLU A 707 0.87 5.33 -44.35
CA GLU A 707 -0.20 4.94 -43.40
C GLU A 707 -0.19 5.82 -42.15
N PHE A 708 1.00 6.14 -41.63
CA PHE A 708 1.15 7.06 -40.50
C PHE A 708 0.86 8.51 -40.92
N LEU A 709 1.22 8.90 -42.14
CA LEU A 709 0.83 10.19 -42.73
C LEU A 709 -0.68 10.39 -42.68
N ASN A 710 -1.44 9.41 -43.17
CA ASN A 710 -2.91 9.47 -43.17
C ASN A 710 -3.47 9.58 -41.73
N TYR A 711 -2.89 8.85 -40.78
CA TYR A 711 -3.26 9.01 -39.37
C TYR A 711 -2.97 10.42 -38.85
N PHE A 712 -1.75 10.95 -39.05
CA PHE A 712 -1.37 12.26 -38.55
C PHE A 712 -2.21 13.39 -39.17
N GLN A 713 -2.50 13.32 -40.47
CA GLN A 713 -3.36 14.26 -41.18
C GLN A 713 -4.79 14.25 -40.63
N ASN A 714 -5.40 13.06 -40.53
CA ASN A 714 -6.80 12.95 -40.13
C ASN A 714 -7.03 13.31 -38.66
N TYR A 715 -6.06 13.01 -37.79
CA TYR A 715 -6.23 13.15 -36.34
C TYR A 715 -5.50 14.34 -35.72
N TYR A 716 -4.49 14.96 -36.32
CA TYR A 716 -3.71 16.01 -35.64
C TYR A 716 -3.57 17.31 -36.43
N VAL A 717 -3.39 17.26 -37.75
CA VAL A 717 -3.15 18.46 -38.58
C VAL A 717 -4.33 19.45 -38.50
N ASN A 718 -5.56 18.94 -38.58
CA ASN A 718 -6.78 19.77 -38.56
C ASN A 718 -7.12 20.37 -37.18
N ARG A 719 -6.42 19.94 -36.12
CA ARG A 719 -6.61 20.43 -34.75
C ARG A 719 -5.29 20.88 -34.11
N LYS A 720 -4.40 21.45 -34.91
CA LYS A 720 -3.07 21.93 -34.50
C LYS A 720 -3.09 22.86 -33.28
N GLU A 721 -4.14 23.68 -33.18
CA GLU A 721 -4.36 24.60 -32.06
C GLU A 721 -4.52 23.88 -30.71
N ASN A 722 -4.99 22.63 -30.70
CA ASN A 722 -5.27 21.90 -29.47
C ASN A 722 -3.99 21.31 -28.83
N TRP A 723 -2.95 21.01 -29.61
CA TRP A 723 -1.79 20.24 -29.13
C TRP A 723 -0.44 20.93 -29.32
N ALA A 724 -0.28 21.85 -30.28
CA ALA A 724 1.02 22.47 -30.49
C ALA A 724 1.23 23.68 -29.59
N LYS A 725 2.45 23.82 -29.05
CA LYS A 725 2.78 24.85 -28.06
C LYS A 725 2.68 26.27 -28.59
N CYS A 726 3.03 26.51 -29.86
CA CYS A 726 2.98 27.84 -30.49
C CYS A 726 1.57 28.46 -30.50
N PHE A 727 0.50 27.66 -30.50
CA PHE A 727 -0.88 28.15 -30.46
C PHE A 727 -1.41 28.37 -29.03
N ARG A 728 -0.66 27.98 -27.99
CA ARG A 728 -0.98 28.28 -26.59
C ARG A 728 -0.47 29.67 -26.23
N THR A 729 -1.30 30.69 -26.47
CA THR A 729 -0.95 32.10 -26.23
C THR A 729 -1.52 32.65 -24.93
N GLY A 730 -1.04 33.81 -24.48
CA GLY A 730 -1.56 34.53 -23.29
C GLY A 730 -1.13 33.94 -21.94
N GLU A 731 -1.94 34.17 -20.90
CA GLU A 731 -1.71 33.70 -19.51
C GLU A 731 -1.65 32.17 -19.39
N PHE A 732 -2.07 31.46 -20.44
CA PHE A 732 -2.20 30.00 -20.51
C PHE A 732 -0.99 29.31 -21.16
N GLY A 733 -0.07 30.08 -21.76
CA GLY A 733 1.07 29.57 -22.56
C GLY A 733 2.12 28.76 -21.79
N ASN A 734 2.07 28.77 -20.46
CA ASN A 734 2.97 28.00 -19.58
C ASN A 734 2.33 26.74 -18.97
N VAL A 735 1.07 26.43 -19.29
CA VAL A 735 0.41 25.19 -18.85
C VAL A 735 0.49 24.16 -19.96
N HIS A 736 1.52 23.32 -19.88
CA HIS A 736 1.82 22.34 -20.92
C HIS A 736 1.15 20.99 -20.70
N THR A 737 0.64 20.70 -19.50
CA THR A 737 0.24 19.33 -19.13
C THR A 737 -0.99 19.30 -18.20
N ASN A 738 -1.79 18.24 -18.33
CA ASN A 738 -2.82 17.82 -17.36
C ASN A 738 -2.19 17.04 -16.18
N MET A 739 -0.87 17.13 -16.00
CA MET A 739 -0.10 16.36 -15.03
C MET A 739 -0.57 16.60 -13.60
N PHE A 740 -1.25 17.71 -13.33
CA PHE A 740 -1.82 18.00 -12.02
C PHE A 740 -2.95 17.04 -11.63
N VAL A 741 -3.84 16.68 -12.57
CA VAL A 741 -4.92 15.72 -12.30
C VAL A 741 -4.38 14.31 -12.20
N GLU A 742 -3.49 13.93 -13.12
CA GLU A 742 -2.83 12.62 -13.10
C GLU A 742 -1.96 12.45 -11.83
N SER A 743 -1.21 13.48 -11.43
CA SER A 743 -0.44 13.50 -10.19
C SER A 743 -1.35 13.38 -8.97
N PHE A 744 -2.48 14.09 -8.95
CA PHE A 744 -3.48 13.93 -7.91
C PHE A 744 -4.01 12.48 -7.84
N HIS A 745 -4.38 11.88 -8.97
CA HIS A 745 -4.82 10.48 -9.02
C HIS A 745 -3.72 9.50 -8.58
N ASN A 746 -2.47 9.77 -8.93
CA ASN A 746 -1.34 8.97 -8.49
C ASN A 746 -1.15 9.07 -6.97
N GLN A 747 -1.18 10.28 -6.41
CA GLN A 747 -1.10 10.49 -4.96
C GLN A 747 -2.26 9.81 -4.23
N LEU A 748 -3.48 9.89 -4.76
CA LEU A 748 -4.65 9.18 -4.23
C LEU A 748 -4.38 7.67 -4.14
N LYS A 749 -3.89 7.06 -5.23
CA LYS A 749 -3.65 5.61 -5.31
C LYS A 749 -2.43 5.12 -4.51
N THR A 750 -1.37 5.92 -4.44
CA THR A 750 -0.10 5.51 -3.84
C THR A 750 -0.01 5.91 -2.37
N ILE A 751 -0.22 7.18 -2.07
CA ILE A 751 -0.05 7.76 -0.73
C ILE A 751 -1.31 7.50 0.12
N TYR A 752 -2.47 7.99 -0.31
CA TYR A 752 -3.68 7.95 0.53
C TYR A 752 -4.27 6.54 0.64
N PHE A 753 -4.06 5.71 -0.38
CA PHE A 753 -4.45 4.31 -0.36
C PHE A 753 -3.35 3.36 0.11
N GLU A 754 -2.14 3.83 0.46
CA GLU A 754 -1.03 2.99 0.93
C GLU A 754 -0.77 1.79 -0.01
N GLY A 755 -0.86 2.00 -1.33
CA GLY A 755 -0.74 0.95 -2.35
C GLY A 755 -1.91 -0.05 -2.45
N LYS A 756 -2.89 -0.02 -1.55
CA LYS A 756 -4.09 -0.88 -1.62
C LYS A 756 -5.12 -0.25 -2.57
N ARG A 757 -5.11 -0.71 -3.82
CA ARG A 757 -6.09 -0.33 -4.84
C ARG A 757 -7.49 -0.86 -4.50
N ASN A 758 -8.52 -0.32 -5.15
CA ASN A 758 -9.91 -0.77 -5.06
C ASN A 758 -10.50 -0.68 -3.65
N ARG A 759 -10.70 0.55 -3.17
CA ARG A 759 -11.36 0.80 -1.87
C ARG A 759 -12.89 0.67 -1.97
N ARG A 760 -13.56 0.61 -0.84
CA ARG A 760 -15.02 0.80 -0.82
C ARG A 760 -15.37 2.24 -1.23
N VAL A 761 -16.58 2.46 -1.73
CA VAL A 761 -17.02 3.79 -2.19
C VAL A 761 -17.11 4.75 -1.00
N ASP A 762 -17.64 4.31 0.14
CA ASP A 762 -17.68 5.10 1.38
C ASP A 762 -16.28 5.58 1.83
N VAL A 763 -15.30 4.67 1.82
CA VAL A 763 -13.90 4.98 2.15
C VAL A 763 -13.26 5.92 1.12
N LEU A 764 -13.59 5.77 -0.16
CA LEU A 764 -13.10 6.66 -1.22
C LEU A 764 -13.65 8.08 -1.00
N VAL A 765 -14.95 8.23 -0.74
CA VAL A 765 -15.59 9.53 -0.46
C VAL A 765 -14.93 10.22 0.72
N GLU A 766 -14.79 9.54 1.87
CA GLU A 766 -14.14 10.10 3.06
C GLU A 766 -12.68 10.48 2.78
N THR A 767 -11.98 9.67 1.97
CA THR A 767 -10.60 9.97 1.59
C THR A 767 -10.50 11.22 0.73
N LEU A 768 -11.40 11.41 -0.24
CA LEU A 768 -11.42 12.61 -1.10
C LEU A 768 -11.67 13.88 -0.28
N LEU A 769 -12.65 13.85 0.63
CA LEU A 769 -12.95 14.97 1.53
C LEU A 769 -11.77 15.31 2.43
N ARG A 770 -11.08 14.30 2.96
CA ARG A 770 -9.87 14.48 3.77
C ARG A 770 -8.71 15.08 2.96
N ILE A 771 -8.55 14.70 1.68
CA ILE A 771 -7.52 15.28 0.81
C ILE A 771 -7.81 16.75 0.55
N GLU A 772 -9.05 17.10 0.22
CA GLU A 772 -9.49 18.48 0.01
C GLU A 772 -9.18 19.36 1.22
N LYS A 773 -9.55 18.92 2.43
CA LYS A 773 -9.22 19.61 3.68
C LYS A 773 -7.71 19.81 3.85
N LYS A 774 -6.88 18.82 3.52
CA LYS A 774 -5.42 18.94 3.62
C LYS A 774 -4.87 19.94 2.60
N LEU A 775 -5.38 19.95 1.37
CA LEU A 775 -4.99 20.92 0.35
C LEU A 775 -5.37 22.34 0.77
N PHE A 776 -6.57 22.53 1.31
CA PHE A 776 -7.00 23.81 1.89
C PHE A 776 -6.03 24.30 2.99
N MET A 777 -5.69 23.43 3.95
CA MET A 777 -4.76 23.79 5.03
C MET A 777 -3.35 24.11 4.50
N ASN A 778 -2.87 23.38 3.49
CA ASN A 778 -1.58 23.65 2.87
C ASN A 778 -1.57 25.01 2.15
N ARG A 779 -2.64 25.32 1.42
CA ARG A 779 -2.84 26.62 0.76
C ARG A 779 -2.82 27.77 1.78
N LEU A 780 -3.55 27.64 2.89
CA LEU A 780 -3.53 28.65 3.97
C LEU A 780 -2.12 28.87 4.57
N ARG A 781 -1.33 27.81 4.74
CA ARG A 781 0.07 27.93 5.22
C ARG A 781 0.95 28.71 4.25
N LEU A 782 0.77 28.53 2.94
CA LEU A 782 1.51 29.29 1.93
C LEU A 782 1.15 30.78 1.98
N PHE A 783 -0.14 31.11 2.14
CA PHE A 783 -0.56 32.49 2.35
C PHE A 783 0.08 33.15 3.56
N GLN A 784 0.13 32.45 4.70
CA GLN A 784 0.78 32.97 5.91
C GLN A 784 2.27 33.24 5.69
N LYS A 785 2.98 32.35 4.98
CA LYS A 785 4.41 32.53 4.69
C LYS A 785 4.66 33.78 3.85
N ILE A 786 3.80 34.08 2.88
CA ILE A 786 3.98 35.22 1.96
C ILE A 786 3.66 36.55 2.65
N GLN A 787 2.68 36.60 3.56
CA GLN A 787 2.36 37.81 4.33
C GLN A 787 3.48 38.23 5.31
N HIS A 788 4.42 37.33 5.63
CA HIS A 788 5.56 37.62 6.50
C HIS A 788 6.86 37.95 5.75
N ILE A 789 6.85 37.98 4.42
CA ILE A 789 7.99 38.48 3.63
C ILE A 789 7.85 40.00 3.56
N PRO A 790 8.75 40.80 4.16
CA PRO A 790 8.74 42.24 3.93
C PRO A 790 8.97 42.45 2.44
N LEU A 791 8.06 43.17 1.78
CA LEU A 791 8.28 43.67 0.43
C LEU A 791 9.58 44.48 0.49
N ARG A 792 10.65 43.96 -0.13
CA ARG A 792 11.82 44.78 -0.43
C ARG A 792 11.44 45.61 -1.64
N ASP A 793 11.38 46.92 -1.44
CA ASP A 793 11.23 47.94 -2.48
C ASP A 793 12.29 47.81 -3.59
#